data_AF-K9AXL7-F1
#
_entry.id   AF-K9AXL7-F1
#
_cell.length_a   1.000
_cell.length_b   1.000
_cell.length_c   1.000
_cell.angle_alpha   90.00
_cell.angle_beta   90.00
_cell.angle_gamma   90.00
#
_symmetry.space_group_name_H-M   'P 1'
#
loop_
_entity.id
_entity.type
_entity.pdbx_description
1 polymer ?
#
loop_
_entity_poly.entity_id
_entity_poly.type
_entity_poly.pdbx_seq_one_letter_code
_entity_poly.pdbx_strand_id
1 'polypeptide(L)'
;MKVSTTLSSAAVLGLVAGIGLVAPTGPAAAAVSPHISEIGYTLDADFIEIAADPGTDLSGWTIGSVTRGGSVQAAENAVTVPDGTTVGDSGALAIEVPITNSVKSGSAADGEYGSSAFAIDDSGSLIDFDQIGGVTGGRGVTGKSGTYTPDPVVDQEAEPTGAVAAGGQSIQFVDGSWTSAPPTPNVLPDGNGGENPEPREITPIADIQGTGAESPLQGQTVRTRGVVTAAYPSGGLGGYYVQTPGTGGAEDATPGASDGIFVYSPDTVGDISIGDHLELTGTVSERYGQTQMSVAASGATTLDEPAEAVKPVEEAFPTGDAEREALEGMLLQPSGELTVTDNYNTNTYGEVTLATGDGVLRQPTDVARPGSAEAKAIEEKNLAREVVLDDGATVDYLKRDKDVPLPYLTEDAPVRVGASATFTSPVVLGFDHSKWRFQPLTRLTGANAEAVQPATFTNTRQDTPEAVGGQVSLAAFNVLNYFTTTGDQVPGCTFYEDREGNPITVRGGCDARGAATAESLERQETKIVTAINTLDASVVSLMEIENSARFGDDRDAALKTLVDRLNEAAGSEKWAFVPSPEKVPADEDVIRTAQIYQLAEVAPQGESVILDDEDAFSNAREPLAQAYAPKDASGTPEAEKTFVTVSNHFKSKGSGEGPGNEDTGDGQGFSNADRVKQAKSLVDFAGEQQKAADSDYVYLLGDFNSYTQEDPMQVLYEAGYKDVGSEMTDKSTYVFKGRTGSLDHILALDTSGTAGTGSQADLPTSAFDAVTVADIWSINSVEPLAFEYSRFNYNISDLYEPDQFRASDHDPVLVGLFDEDSSGGGDDADGGQANATADDNGANADGAQDDADGSQDNGNADGGQDDSDGDQDSADSDGSQNDADENVGRQDSSAGANSGSTANGTSANGTSASDAGRGGNLPRTGSELTAPVSIAAGLLLVGAAAVAIARRRKASAEH
;
A
#
# COMPACT_ATOMS: atom_id res chain seq x y z
N MET A 1 64.62 32.32 -14.38
CA MET A 1 65.93 32.96 -14.04
C MET A 1 65.73 33.85 -12.82
N LYS A 2 66.78 34.06 -12.01
CA LYS A 2 66.75 34.92 -10.81
C LYS A 2 66.99 36.41 -11.16
N VAL A 3 66.93 37.24 -10.10
CA VAL A 3 67.47 38.60 -9.92
C VAL A 3 66.42 39.71 -10.05
N SER A 4 66.19 40.65 -9.12
CA SER A 4 66.33 40.80 -7.65
C SER A 4 66.48 42.31 -7.36
N THR A 5 65.48 42.89 -6.68
CA THR A 5 65.53 43.94 -5.63
C THR A 5 66.29 45.29 -5.79
N THR A 6 65.95 46.21 -4.85
CA THR A 6 66.67 47.42 -4.36
C THR A 6 66.26 48.78 -4.97
N LEU A 7 66.08 49.90 -4.22
CA LEU A 7 66.11 50.17 -2.76
C LEU A 7 65.40 51.51 -2.38
N SER A 8 65.31 51.79 -1.06
CA SER A 8 65.19 53.11 -0.36
C SER A 8 63.78 53.75 -0.21
N SER A 9 63.24 54.03 0.99
CA SER A 9 63.68 54.83 2.18
C SER A 9 63.45 56.35 2.01
N ALA A 10 62.94 57.14 2.97
CA ALA A 10 62.35 56.89 4.30
C ALA A 10 61.48 58.11 4.79
N ALA A 11 60.79 57.95 5.93
CA ALA A 11 59.75 58.81 6.52
C ALA A 11 60.13 60.26 6.95
N VAL A 12 59.10 61.12 7.14
CA VAL A 12 58.91 62.06 8.29
C VAL A 12 57.39 62.29 8.53
N LEU A 13 56.99 62.50 9.79
CA LEU A 13 55.63 62.74 10.28
C LEU A 13 55.00 64.10 9.86
N GLY A 14 53.66 64.14 9.81
CA GLY A 14 52.86 65.37 9.87
C GLY A 14 51.44 65.09 10.38
N LEU A 15 51.07 65.63 11.54
CA LEU A 15 49.82 65.34 12.26
C LEU A 15 48.90 66.57 12.29
N VAL A 16 47.71 66.48 11.67
CA VAL A 16 46.54 67.36 11.92
C VAL A 16 45.25 66.55 11.77
N ALA A 17 44.30 66.76 12.67
CA ALA A 17 43.05 66.01 12.76
C ALA A 17 41.99 66.41 11.72
N GLY A 18 41.16 65.43 11.33
CA GLY A 18 39.87 65.61 10.64
C GLY A 18 38.82 64.75 11.33
N ILE A 19 37.66 65.32 11.63
CA ILE A 19 36.63 64.72 12.50
C ILE A 19 35.82 63.68 11.75
N GLY A 20 35.86 62.42 12.20
CA GLY A 20 34.86 61.41 11.87
C GLY A 20 33.78 61.37 12.94
N LEU A 21 32.50 61.45 12.58
CA LEU A 21 31.42 61.24 13.53
C LEU A 21 31.40 59.78 13.95
N VAL A 22 31.62 59.53 15.24
CA VAL A 22 31.21 58.28 15.88
C VAL A 22 29.70 58.37 16.05
N ALA A 23 28.95 57.60 15.26
CA ALA A 23 27.55 57.33 15.58
C ALA A 23 27.52 56.63 16.94
N PRO A 24 26.56 56.96 17.83
CA PRO A 24 26.41 56.19 19.05
C PRO A 24 26.05 54.76 18.67
N THR A 25 26.93 53.81 19.01
CA THR A 25 26.50 52.43 19.15
C THR A 25 25.31 52.43 20.10
N GLY A 26 24.18 51.90 19.65
CA GLY A 26 23.08 51.61 20.57
C GLY A 26 23.56 50.72 21.72
N PRO A 27 22.77 50.59 22.80
CA PRO A 27 23.02 49.52 23.75
C PRO A 27 23.12 48.21 22.94
N ALA A 28 24.16 47.41 23.17
CA ALA A 28 24.13 46.03 22.71
C ALA A 28 22.85 45.41 23.30
N ALA A 29 22.05 44.77 22.45
CA ALA A 29 20.97 43.93 22.95
C ALA A 29 21.58 42.93 23.93
N ALA A 30 20.88 42.66 25.03
CA ALA A 30 21.30 41.58 25.91
C ALA A 30 21.20 40.28 25.10
N ALA A 31 22.24 39.44 25.15
CA ALA A 31 22.21 38.12 24.54
C ALA A 31 20.96 37.37 25.01
N VAL A 32 20.20 36.81 24.08
CA VAL A 32 19.02 35.99 24.37
C VAL A 32 19.54 34.65 24.88
N SER A 33 19.36 34.38 26.17
CA SER A 33 19.56 33.05 26.71
C SER A 33 18.63 32.07 25.98
N PRO A 34 19.14 30.91 25.52
CA PRO A 34 18.27 29.85 24.99
C PRO A 34 17.14 29.49 25.96
N HIS A 35 15.91 29.45 25.46
CA HIS A 35 14.69 29.07 26.17
C HIS A 35 13.62 28.62 25.16
N ILE A 36 12.54 27.99 25.63
CA ILE A 36 11.41 27.64 24.74
C ILE A 36 10.56 28.91 24.51
N SER A 37 10.38 29.32 23.25
CA SER A 37 9.57 30.49 22.88
C SER A 37 8.16 30.15 22.46
N GLU A 38 7.95 28.98 21.88
CA GLU A 38 6.66 28.56 21.35
C GLU A 38 6.46 27.05 21.47
N ILE A 39 5.24 26.63 21.81
CA ILE A 39 4.84 25.23 21.88
C ILE A 39 3.60 25.07 21.01
N GLY A 40 3.79 24.51 19.82
CA GLY A 40 2.74 24.17 18.87
C GLY A 40 2.18 22.80 19.18
N TYR A 41 0.96 22.75 19.72
CA TYR A 41 0.26 21.50 20.02
C TYR A 41 -1.22 21.64 19.63
N THR A 42 -1.85 20.58 19.11
CA THR A 42 -3.17 20.64 18.41
C THR A 42 -3.12 21.32 17.04
N LEU A 43 -1.97 21.21 16.37
CA LEU A 43 -1.73 21.59 14.97
C LEU A 43 -1.64 20.31 14.12
N ASP A 44 -1.53 20.46 12.79
CA ASP A 44 -1.30 19.32 11.89
C ASP A 44 0.12 18.72 12.05
N ALA A 45 1.06 19.50 12.60
CA ALA A 45 2.38 19.06 13.06
C ALA A 45 2.68 19.74 14.41
N ASP A 46 3.03 18.94 15.43
CA ASP A 46 3.44 19.46 16.74
C ASP A 46 4.92 19.89 16.72
N PHE A 47 5.25 21.01 17.36
CA PHE A 47 6.62 21.52 17.44
C PHE A 47 6.93 22.21 18.78
N ILE A 48 8.22 22.27 19.09
CA ILE A 48 8.78 23.05 20.19
C ILE A 48 9.80 24.02 19.59
N GLU A 49 9.66 25.31 19.85
CA GLU A 49 10.54 26.35 19.34
C GLU A 49 11.55 26.82 20.38
N ILE A 50 12.81 26.94 19.97
CA ILE A 50 13.90 27.46 20.81
C ILE A 50 14.29 28.86 20.34
N ALA A 51 14.18 29.83 21.24
CA ALA A 51 14.63 31.21 21.06
C ALA A 51 16.07 31.40 21.57
N ALA A 52 16.97 31.88 20.71
CA ALA A 52 18.36 32.22 21.07
C ALA A 52 18.94 33.29 20.13
N ASP A 53 20.14 33.81 20.45
CA ASP A 53 20.85 34.71 19.53
C ASP A 53 21.06 34.06 18.14
N PRO A 54 20.82 34.77 17.02
CA PRO A 54 21.09 34.25 15.67
C PRO A 54 22.50 33.67 15.50
N GLY A 55 22.60 32.51 14.86
CA GLY A 55 23.82 31.74 14.73
C GLY A 55 24.20 30.91 15.96
N THR A 56 23.33 30.83 16.98
CA THR A 56 23.45 29.82 18.04
C THR A 56 23.38 28.42 17.45
N ASP A 57 24.40 27.60 17.72
CA ASP A 57 24.46 26.20 17.31
C ASP A 57 23.63 25.34 18.26
N LEU A 58 22.65 24.62 17.71
CA LEU A 58 21.76 23.71 18.43
C LEU A 58 22.10 22.23 18.11
N SER A 59 23.17 21.96 17.37
CA SER A 59 23.62 20.58 17.05
C SER A 59 23.73 19.72 18.31
N GLY A 60 23.14 18.52 18.29
CA GLY A 60 23.19 17.58 19.40
C GLY A 60 22.31 17.91 20.61
N TRP A 61 21.57 19.02 20.59
CA TRP A 61 20.54 19.30 21.60
C TRP A 61 19.45 18.23 21.57
N THR A 62 18.79 17.98 22.70
CA THR A 62 17.66 17.05 22.78
C THR A 62 16.40 17.80 23.21
N ILE A 63 15.43 17.89 22.30
CA ILE A 63 14.15 18.57 22.50
C ILE A 63 13.05 17.50 22.59
N GLY A 64 12.14 17.60 23.54
CA GLY A 64 11.18 16.51 23.78
C GLY A 64 9.94 16.89 24.59
N SER A 65 9.02 15.93 24.72
CA SER A 65 7.82 16.06 25.56
C SER A 65 7.66 14.91 26.56
N VAL A 66 7.10 15.22 27.73
CA VAL A 66 6.63 14.23 28.72
C VAL A 66 5.11 14.33 28.91
N THR A 67 4.50 13.21 29.30
CA THR A 67 3.04 13.14 29.55
C THR A 67 2.71 12.84 31.02
N ARG A 68 1.43 12.51 31.29
CA ARG A 68 0.94 11.93 32.54
C ARG A 68 1.96 11.01 33.20
N GLY A 69 2.45 11.44 34.36
CA GLY A 69 3.41 10.68 35.15
C GLY A 69 4.86 11.14 35.01
N GLY A 70 5.17 12.09 34.12
CA GLY A 70 6.46 12.77 34.04
C GLY A 70 7.52 12.09 33.15
N SER A 71 7.15 11.12 32.32
CA SER A 71 8.10 10.40 31.47
C SER A 71 7.79 10.55 29.98
N VAL A 72 8.85 10.48 29.17
CA VAL A 72 8.78 10.37 27.70
C VAL A 72 8.23 8.99 27.35
N GLN A 73 7.21 8.91 26.47
CA GLN A 73 6.48 7.65 26.24
C GLN A 73 7.09 6.79 25.12
N ALA A 74 7.46 7.39 24.01
CA ALA A 74 8.11 6.74 22.89
C ALA A 74 9.37 7.51 22.48
N ALA A 75 10.27 6.85 21.73
CA ALA A 75 11.50 7.48 21.25
C ALA A 75 11.21 8.71 20.37
N GLU A 76 10.14 8.68 19.56
CA GLU A 76 9.71 9.82 18.74
C GLU A 76 9.29 11.07 19.54
N ASN A 77 8.99 10.96 20.84
CA ASN A 77 8.66 12.12 21.68
C ASN A 77 9.91 12.89 22.17
N ALA A 78 11.12 12.52 21.73
CA ALA A 78 12.35 13.25 21.98
C ALA A 78 13.28 13.19 20.76
N VAL A 79 13.60 14.34 20.18
CA VAL A 79 14.42 14.49 18.98
C VAL A 79 15.79 15.04 19.36
N THR A 80 16.86 14.39 18.89
CA THR A 80 18.20 14.98 18.91
C THR A 80 18.41 15.81 17.64
N VAL A 81 18.73 17.09 17.82
CA VAL A 81 18.91 18.07 16.74
C VAL A 81 20.13 17.69 15.89
N PRO A 82 20.01 17.66 14.54
CA PRO A 82 21.11 17.27 13.65
C PRO A 82 22.37 18.15 13.73
N ASP A 83 23.50 17.58 13.33
CA ASP A 83 24.77 18.31 13.19
C ASP A 83 24.66 19.44 12.14
N GLY A 84 25.10 20.65 12.51
CA GLY A 84 25.11 21.84 11.66
C GLY A 84 23.86 22.72 11.79
N THR A 85 22.89 22.37 12.63
CA THR A 85 21.67 23.15 12.83
C THR A 85 21.92 24.40 13.69
N THR A 86 21.69 25.58 13.12
CA THR A 86 21.84 26.87 13.82
C THR A 86 20.56 27.69 13.80
N VAL A 87 20.29 28.44 14.86
CA VAL A 87 19.19 29.43 14.92
C VAL A 87 19.37 30.50 13.83
N GLY A 88 18.32 30.77 13.06
CA GLY A 88 18.33 31.72 11.95
C GLY A 88 18.35 33.18 12.38
N ASP A 89 18.37 34.09 11.40
CA ASP A 89 18.35 35.56 11.61
C ASP A 89 17.09 36.05 12.35
N SER A 90 16.03 35.24 12.40
CA SER A 90 14.80 35.46 13.16
C SER A 90 14.97 35.32 14.69
N GLY A 91 16.06 34.71 15.16
CA GLY A 91 16.31 34.46 16.59
C GLY A 91 15.53 33.27 17.18
N ALA A 92 14.88 32.46 16.35
CA ALA A 92 14.17 31.27 16.78
C ALA A 92 14.33 30.09 15.80
N LEU A 93 14.16 28.87 16.30
CA LEU A 93 14.12 27.64 15.49
C LEU A 93 13.04 26.70 16.03
N ALA A 94 12.08 26.34 15.18
CA ALA A 94 11.04 25.35 15.49
C ALA A 94 11.53 23.95 15.14
N ILE A 95 11.38 23.02 16.09
CA ILE A 95 11.80 21.63 15.94
C ILE A 95 10.54 20.77 16.07
N GLU A 96 10.22 20.02 15.02
CA GLU A 96 9.09 19.10 15.02
C GLU A 96 9.32 17.98 16.04
N VAL A 97 8.40 17.87 17.00
CA VAL A 97 8.43 16.88 18.07
C VAL A 97 6.98 16.53 18.41
N PRO A 98 6.51 15.29 18.20
CA PRO A 98 5.20 14.84 18.64
C PRO A 98 4.96 15.11 20.14
N ILE A 99 3.97 15.96 20.45
CA ILE A 99 3.65 16.35 21.84
C ILE A 99 2.61 15.38 22.42
N THR A 100 3.10 14.55 23.32
CA THR A 100 2.39 13.35 23.79
C THR A 100 0.93 13.63 24.23
N ASN A 101 -0.01 12.93 23.60
CA ASN A 101 -1.43 13.27 23.46
C ASN A 101 -2.21 13.48 24.78
N SER A 102 -2.22 14.73 25.27
CA SER A 102 -3.25 15.38 26.08
C SER A 102 -4.00 14.55 27.15
N VAL A 103 -3.46 14.46 28.37
CA VAL A 103 -4.27 14.14 29.57
C VAL A 103 -4.42 15.40 30.44
N LYS A 104 -5.45 16.21 30.11
CA LYS A 104 -5.78 17.52 30.69
C LYS A 104 -4.75 18.64 30.42
N SER A 105 -4.67 19.10 29.18
CA SER A 105 -4.30 20.49 28.91
C SER A 105 -5.39 21.45 29.46
N GLY A 106 -5.01 22.67 29.82
CA GLY A 106 -5.93 23.71 30.32
C GLY A 106 -5.81 24.02 31.81
N SER A 107 -6.82 24.69 32.35
CA SER A 107 -6.93 25.06 33.78
C SER A 107 -7.16 23.88 34.74
N ALA A 108 -7.04 22.64 34.23
CA ALA A 108 -7.17 21.40 34.99
C ALA A 108 -5.83 20.68 35.23
N ALA A 109 -4.71 21.30 34.82
CA ALA A 109 -3.36 20.93 35.21
C ALA A 109 -3.05 21.47 36.62
N ASP A 110 -2.75 20.57 37.56
CA ASP A 110 -2.63 20.86 39.01
C ASP A 110 -1.26 20.47 39.60
N GLY A 111 -0.28 20.21 38.74
CA GLY A 111 1.05 19.73 39.10
C GLY A 111 1.17 18.22 39.29
N GLU A 112 0.05 17.48 39.27
CA GLU A 112 0.06 16.00 39.20
C GLU A 112 -0.20 15.49 37.77
N TYR A 113 -0.82 16.33 36.92
CA TYR A 113 -1.20 16.03 35.53
C TYR A 113 -0.90 17.21 34.58
N GLY A 114 -0.38 16.89 33.38
CA GLY A 114 -0.17 17.81 32.26
C GLY A 114 0.88 17.30 31.28
N SER A 115 0.81 17.71 30.01
CA SER A 115 1.91 17.52 29.04
C SER A 115 2.90 18.67 29.19
N SER A 116 4.20 18.38 29.09
CA SER A 116 5.27 19.38 29.28
C SER A 116 6.37 19.21 28.23
N ALA A 117 6.90 20.31 27.69
CA ALA A 117 7.99 20.37 26.73
C ALA A 117 9.33 20.64 27.44
N PHE A 118 10.42 20.05 26.97
CA PHE A 118 11.76 20.29 27.53
C PHE A 118 12.81 20.51 26.43
N ALA A 119 13.87 21.23 26.79
CA ALA A 119 15.06 21.46 25.96
C ALA A 119 16.33 21.13 26.76
N ILE A 120 17.24 20.35 26.16
CA ILE A 120 18.53 19.96 26.75
C ILE A 120 19.64 20.32 25.77
N ASP A 121 20.71 20.95 26.22
CA ASP A 121 21.86 21.28 25.38
C ASP A 121 22.75 20.08 25.03
N ASP A 122 23.70 20.29 24.10
CA ASP A 122 24.70 19.31 23.66
C ASP A 122 25.59 18.78 24.80
N SER A 123 25.70 19.53 25.90
CA SER A 123 26.43 19.15 27.10
C SER A 123 25.63 18.26 28.08
N GLY A 124 24.33 18.11 27.83
CA GLY A 124 23.39 17.39 28.69
C GLY A 124 22.81 18.25 29.83
N SER A 125 22.84 19.58 29.73
CA SER A 125 22.18 20.48 30.68
C SER A 125 20.73 20.70 30.27
N LEU A 126 19.79 20.52 31.21
CA LEU A 126 18.42 20.98 31.01
C LEU A 126 18.42 22.52 30.92
N ILE A 127 17.95 23.03 29.79
CA ILE A 127 17.85 24.47 29.48
C ILE A 127 16.48 24.99 29.90
N ASP A 128 15.42 24.26 29.53
CA ASP A 128 14.05 24.64 29.83
C ASP A 128 13.13 23.43 30.04
N PHE A 129 12.03 23.63 30.77
CA PHE A 129 11.02 22.60 31.02
C PHE A 129 9.66 23.23 31.37
N ASP A 130 8.79 23.40 30.37
CA ASP A 130 7.50 24.10 30.48
C ASP A 130 6.31 23.14 30.47
N GLN A 131 5.38 23.32 31.41
CA GLN A 131 4.11 22.60 31.43
C GLN A 131 2.99 23.41 30.74
N ILE A 132 2.35 22.79 29.74
CA ILE A 132 1.19 23.35 29.03
C ILE A 132 0.01 23.54 30.00
N GLY A 133 -0.47 24.78 30.11
CA GLY A 133 -1.53 25.17 31.03
C GLY A 133 -1.10 25.27 32.49
N GLY A 134 -1.99 24.88 33.40
CA GLY A 134 -1.74 24.93 34.84
C GLY A 134 -1.90 26.32 35.46
N VAL A 135 -1.19 26.58 36.56
CA VAL A 135 -1.23 27.84 37.30
C VAL A 135 0.19 28.37 37.46
N THR A 136 0.49 29.51 36.82
CA THR A 136 1.81 30.17 36.86
C THR A 136 2.27 30.41 38.30
N GLY A 137 3.49 29.98 38.63
CA GLY A 137 4.03 30.01 40.00
C GLY A 137 3.39 28.99 40.98
N GLY A 138 2.57 28.07 40.47
CA GLY A 138 2.13 26.86 41.15
C GLY A 138 3.18 25.75 41.09
N ARG A 139 2.74 24.51 41.36
CA ARG A 139 3.56 23.30 41.14
C ARG A 139 3.31 22.78 39.74
N GLY A 140 4.36 22.37 39.03
CA GLY A 140 4.24 21.65 37.77
C GLY A 140 4.54 20.15 37.87
N VAL A 141 4.51 19.47 36.72
CA VAL A 141 4.78 18.04 36.61
C VAL A 141 6.25 17.75 36.90
N THR A 142 6.51 16.84 37.84
CA THR A 142 7.85 16.33 38.10
C THR A 142 8.24 15.24 37.09
N GLY A 143 9.36 15.41 36.41
CA GLY A 143 9.94 14.42 35.50
C GLY A 143 10.34 13.13 36.21
N LYS A 144 10.18 11.98 35.55
CA LYS A 144 10.45 10.64 36.11
C LYS A 144 11.25 9.78 35.14
N SER A 145 12.09 8.93 35.72
CA SER A 145 12.83 7.91 34.99
C SER A 145 11.90 7.00 34.19
N GLY A 146 12.27 6.76 32.93
CA GLY A 146 11.58 5.91 31.97
C GLY A 146 12.55 5.53 30.87
N THR A 147 12.18 4.57 30.01
CA THR A 147 13.05 4.03 28.95
C THR A 147 13.60 5.12 28.01
N TYR A 148 12.82 6.18 27.79
CA TYR A 148 13.14 7.27 26.86
C TYR A 148 13.30 8.63 27.55
N THR A 149 13.11 8.73 28.88
CA THR A 149 13.27 10.02 29.58
C THR A 149 14.76 10.32 29.75
N PRO A 150 15.29 11.45 29.25
CA PRO A 150 16.68 11.83 29.49
C PRO A 150 16.94 12.09 30.98
N ASP A 151 18.09 11.62 31.49
CA ASP A 151 18.52 11.83 32.88
C ASP A 151 18.38 13.29 33.38
N PRO A 152 18.67 14.35 32.58
CA PRO A 152 18.53 15.74 33.02
C PRO A 152 17.09 16.18 33.35
N VAL A 153 16.07 15.49 32.83
CA VAL A 153 14.64 15.78 33.08
C VAL A 153 14.16 15.10 34.38
N VAL A 154 14.84 14.04 34.81
CA VAL A 154 14.41 13.23 35.96
C VAL A 154 14.53 14.04 37.27
N ASP A 155 13.49 13.95 38.10
CA ASP A 155 13.32 14.68 39.36
C ASP A 155 13.32 16.23 39.24
N GLN A 156 13.30 16.79 38.02
CA GLN A 156 13.04 18.22 37.78
C GLN A 156 11.53 18.50 37.75
N GLU A 157 11.10 19.72 38.10
CA GLU A 157 9.70 20.15 38.06
C GLU A 157 9.52 21.14 36.91
N ALA A 158 8.56 20.89 36.02
CA ALA A 158 8.25 21.79 34.91
C ALA A 158 7.61 23.10 35.42
N GLU A 159 7.85 24.23 34.75
CA GLU A 159 7.20 25.51 35.08
C GLU A 159 5.79 25.59 34.43
N PRO A 160 4.70 25.81 35.19
CA PRO A 160 3.37 25.94 34.58
C PRO A 160 3.20 27.24 33.79
N THR A 161 3.07 27.11 32.47
CA THR A 161 2.88 28.22 31.52
C THR A 161 1.65 29.09 31.86
N GLY A 162 0.56 28.45 32.29
CA GLY A 162 -0.74 29.10 32.54
C GLY A 162 -1.58 29.39 31.30
N ALA A 163 -1.05 29.11 30.10
CA ALA A 163 -1.70 29.36 28.81
C ALA A 163 -2.20 28.07 28.16
N VAL A 164 -3.19 28.19 27.26
CA VAL A 164 -3.56 27.10 26.35
C VAL A 164 -4.03 27.62 24.99
N ALA A 165 -3.65 26.88 23.96
CA ALA A 165 -4.13 26.98 22.59
C ALA A 165 -5.46 26.25 22.36
N ALA A 166 -6.20 26.72 21.35
CA ALA A 166 -7.23 25.96 20.66
C ALA A 166 -6.66 25.36 19.35
N GLY A 167 -7.39 24.45 18.69
CA GLY A 167 -6.93 23.86 17.43
C GLY A 167 -6.61 24.92 16.36
N GLY A 168 -5.47 24.79 15.69
CA GLY A 168 -4.93 25.80 14.78
C GLY A 168 -4.19 26.97 15.47
N GLN A 169 -3.91 26.87 16.77
CA GLN A 169 -3.12 27.83 17.55
C GLN A 169 -1.98 27.15 18.31
N SER A 170 -1.03 27.93 18.79
CA SER A 170 0.04 27.54 19.71
C SER A 170 -0.03 28.36 21.01
N ILE A 171 0.85 28.03 21.97
CA ILE A 171 1.19 28.96 23.06
C ILE A 171 2.57 29.55 22.84
N GLN A 172 2.71 30.86 23.06
CA GLN A 172 3.90 31.66 22.81
C GLN A 172 4.31 32.45 24.05
N PHE A 173 5.61 32.53 24.32
CA PHE A 173 6.19 33.24 25.46
C PHE A 173 6.52 34.69 25.09
N VAL A 174 5.67 35.62 25.52
CA VAL A 174 5.74 37.04 25.15
C VAL A 174 5.81 37.92 26.40
N ASP A 175 6.78 38.84 26.45
CA ASP A 175 6.99 39.81 27.54
C ASP A 175 7.02 39.18 28.96
N GLY A 176 7.50 37.93 29.07
CA GLY A 176 7.57 37.20 30.34
C GLY A 176 6.27 36.49 30.74
N SER A 177 5.38 36.22 29.79
CA SER A 177 4.14 35.48 30.00
C SER A 177 3.75 34.65 28.80
N TRP A 178 3.24 33.43 29.04
CA TRP A 178 2.69 32.59 27.98
C TRP A 178 1.29 33.07 27.56
N THR A 179 1.03 33.12 26.25
CA THR A 179 -0.27 33.52 25.67
C THR A 179 -0.62 32.62 24.48
N SER A 180 -1.90 32.60 24.07
CA SER A 180 -2.37 31.81 22.91
C SER A 180 -2.43 32.67 21.65
N ALA A 181 -1.86 32.19 20.55
CA ALA A 181 -1.77 32.93 19.28
C ALA A 181 -1.75 31.98 18.07
N PRO A 182 -1.97 32.46 16.82
CA PRO A 182 -1.65 31.70 15.62
C PRO A 182 -0.15 31.37 15.58
N PRO A 183 0.25 30.18 15.11
CA PRO A 183 1.62 29.72 15.26
C PRO A 183 2.63 30.52 14.42
N THR A 184 3.84 30.71 14.94
CA THR A 184 4.92 31.50 14.32
C THR A 184 6.25 30.73 14.18
N PRO A 185 6.25 29.50 13.65
CA PRO A 185 7.42 28.63 13.66
C PRO A 185 8.64 29.25 12.96
N ASN A 186 9.79 29.20 13.64
CA ASN A 186 11.06 29.81 13.28
C ASN A 186 11.06 31.35 13.35
N VAL A 187 10.15 31.96 14.10
CA VAL A 187 10.06 33.42 14.26
C VAL A 187 9.76 33.76 15.72
N LEU A 188 10.63 34.56 16.35
CA LEU A 188 10.42 35.01 17.72
C LEU A 188 9.02 35.64 17.89
N PRO A 189 8.21 35.17 18.85
CA PRO A 189 6.94 35.80 19.19
C PRO A 189 7.18 37.05 20.04
N ASP A 190 7.81 38.08 19.46
CA ASP A 190 7.91 39.40 20.09
C ASP A 190 6.63 40.22 19.85
N GLY A 191 6.14 40.89 20.90
CA GLY A 191 4.84 41.60 20.88
C GLY A 191 4.81 42.86 20.00
N ASN A 192 5.74 42.97 19.06
CA ASN A 192 5.99 44.13 18.24
C ASN A 192 6.40 43.67 16.83
N GLY A 193 5.50 42.90 16.19
CA GLY A 193 5.68 42.26 14.89
C GLY A 193 6.55 43.07 13.95
N GLY A 194 7.82 42.67 13.84
CA GLY A 194 8.71 43.19 12.84
C GLY A 194 8.14 42.81 11.49
N GLU A 195 7.77 43.82 10.69
CA GLU A 195 7.59 43.62 9.25
C GLU A 195 8.91 43.07 8.70
N ASN A 196 9.01 41.74 8.57
CA ASN A 196 9.99 41.10 7.70
C ASN A 196 9.81 41.81 6.35
N PRO A 197 10.83 42.51 5.81
CA PRO A 197 10.61 43.46 4.74
C PRO A 197 10.12 42.73 3.49
N GLU A 198 8.79 42.77 3.28
CA GLU A 198 8.03 42.15 2.19
C GLU A 198 8.89 42.03 0.93
N PRO A 199 9.22 40.80 0.47
CA PRO A 199 10.20 40.57 -0.59
C PRO A 199 9.86 41.38 -1.84
N ARG A 200 10.60 42.49 -2.07
CA ARG A 200 10.21 43.51 -3.06
C ARG A 200 10.50 43.14 -4.51
N GLU A 201 11.25 42.07 -4.72
CA GLU A 201 11.52 41.50 -6.04
C GLU A 201 10.67 40.22 -6.19
N ILE A 202 10.41 39.83 -7.43
CA ILE A 202 9.71 38.57 -7.73
C ILE A 202 10.76 37.48 -7.90
N THR A 203 10.70 36.45 -7.08
CA THR A 203 11.50 35.23 -7.23
C THR A 203 10.81 34.28 -8.21
N PRO A 204 11.44 33.90 -9.33
CA PRO A 204 10.93 32.85 -10.23
C PRO A 204 10.70 31.54 -9.49
N ILE A 205 9.71 30.74 -9.92
CA ILE A 205 9.44 29.43 -9.27
C ILE A 205 10.63 28.49 -9.42
N ALA A 206 11.30 28.47 -10.57
CA ALA A 206 12.54 27.73 -10.79
C ALA A 206 13.71 28.14 -9.86
N ASP A 207 13.75 29.39 -9.36
CA ASP A 207 14.75 29.81 -8.36
C ASP A 207 14.33 29.40 -6.93
N ILE A 208 13.04 29.13 -6.70
CA ILE A 208 12.52 28.56 -5.45
C ILE A 208 12.78 27.05 -5.42
N GLN A 209 12.48 26.35 -6.50
CA GLN A 209 12.76 24.91 -6.65
C GLN A 209 14.27 24.64 -6.66
N GLY A 210 15.02 25.33 -7.53
CA GLY A 210 16.43 25.03 -7.74
C GLY A 210 16.64 23.73 -8.53
N THR A 211 17.85 23.17 -8.45
CA THR A 211 18.26 21.99 -9.26
C THR A 211 18.69 20.79 -8.40
N GLY A 212 18.14 20.67 -7.20
CA GLY A 212 18.39 19.59 -6.26
C GLY A 212 17.09 19.20 -5.56
N ALA A 213 17.09 18.10 -4.82
CA ALA A 213 15.90 17.54 -4.15
C ALA A 213 15.46 18.29 -2.87
N GLU A 214 15.92 19.53 -2.68
CA GLU A 214 15.55 20.43 -1.58
C GLU A 214 15.73 21.87 -2.07
N SER A 215 14.78 22.74 -1.73
CA SER A 215 14.81 24.15 -2.10
C SER A 215 16.04 24.88 -1.55
N PRO A 216 16.81 25.64 -2.36
CA PRO A 216 17.86 26.53 -1.86
C PRO A 216 17.31 27.72 -1.06
N LEU A 217 15.98 27.90 -1.02
CA LEU A 217 15.27 28.97 -0.31
C LEU A 217 14.44 28.47 0.87
N GLN A 218 14.58 27.19 1.29
CA GLN A 218 13.90 26.63 2.47
C GLN A 218 13.99 27.56 3.69
N GLY A 219 12.87 27.77 4.37
CA GLY A 219 12.74 28.68 5.53
C GLY A 219 12.67 30.17 5.19
N GLN A 220 12.87 30.58 3.93
CA GLN A 220 12.81 31.99 3.53
C GLN A 220 11.39 32.38 3.09
N THR A 221 10.95 33.58 3.48
CA THR A 221 9.78 34.22 2.88
C THR A 221 10.16 34.82 1.52
N VAL A 222 9.46 34.42 0.47
CA VAL A 222 9.65 34.90 -0.91
C VAL A 222 8.35 35.45 -1.46
N ARG A 223 8.42 36.22 -2.55
CA ARG A 223 7.24 36.63 -3.32
C ARG A 223 7.39 36.19 -4.77
N THR A 224 6.42 35.44 -5.27
CA THR A 224 6.43 34.83 -6.61
C THR A 224 5.15 35.11 -7.38
N ARG A 225 5.09 34.66 -8.64
CA ARG A 225 3.90 34.74 -9.50
C ARG A 225 3.74 33.45 -10.29
N GLY A 226 2.50 32.98 -10.42
CA GLY A 226 2.17 31.76 -11.16
C GLY A 226 0.72 31.72 -11.63
N VAL A 227 0.45 30.85 -12.59
CA VAL A 227 -0.91 30.49 -13.01
C VAL A 227 -1.31 29.21 -12.27
N VAL A 228 -2.51 29.18 -11.69
CA VAL A 228 -3.03 28.01 -10.98
C VAL A 228 -3.28 26.87 -11.96
N THR A 229 -2.66 25.71 -11.72
CA THR A 229 -2.79 24.50 -12.55
C THR A 229 -3.72 23.46 -11.94
N ALA A 230 -3.81 23.39 -10.61
CA ALA A 230 -4.66 22.46 -9.87
C ALA A 230 -5.06 23.04 -8.50
N ALA A 231 -6.20 22.65 -7.94
CA ALA A 231 -6.69 23.17 -6.65
C ALA A 231 -7.50 22.14 -5.82
N TYR A 232 -7.25 22.10 -4.50
CA TYR A 232 -7.81 21.09 -3.58
C TYR A 232 -8.48 21.73 -2.35
N PRO A 233 -9.65 22.38 -2.51
CA PRO A 233 -10.41 22.98 -1.40
C PRO A 233 -11.08 21.94 -0.49
N SER A 234 -11.00 20.66 -0.83
CA SER A 234 -11.49 19.54 -0.03
C SER A 234 -10.54 18.35 -0.20
N GLY A 235 -10.71 17.28 0.59
CA GLY A 235 -9.81 16.13 0.58
C GLY A 235 -8.60 16.24 1.50
N GLY A 236 -8.28 17.42 2.04
CA GLY A 236 -7.27 17.58 3.09
C GLY A 236 -5.88 18.05 2.64
N LEU A 237 -5.62 18.17 1.32
CA LEU A 237 -4.40 18.82 0.82
C LEU A 237 -4.37 20.33 1.14
N GLY A 238 -5.51 21.02 1.12
CA GLY A 238 -5.63 22.40 1.63
C GLY A 238 -4.83 23.45 0.85
N GLY A 239 -4.66 23.25 -0.46
CA GLY A 239 -3.80 24.10 -1.28
C GLY A 239 -4.03 23.93 -2.77
N TYR A 240 -3.17 24.56 -3.56
CA TYR A 240 -3.23 24.58 -5.02
C TYR A 240 -1.82 24.59 -5.62
N TYR A 241 -1.65 24.05 -6.83
CA TYR A 241 -0.40 24.19 -7.57
C TYR A 241 -0.44 25.44 -8.43
N VAL A 242 0.69 26.14 -8.51
CA VAL A 242 0.92 27.22 -9.47
C VAL A 242 2.17 26.93 -10.30
N GLN A 243 2.17 27.37 -11.56
CA GLN A 243 3.30 27.23 -12.47
C GLN A 243 3.60 28.55 -13.18
N THR A 244 4.87 28.80 -13.51
CA THR A 244 5.34 30.02 -14.20
C THR A 244 4.55 30.26 -15.50
N PRO A 245 4.01 31.48 -15.77
CA PRO A 245 3.26 31.78 -16.98
C PRO A 245 3.98 31.41 -18.28
N GLY A 246 3.27 30.72 -19.19
CA GLY A 246 3.75 30.37 -20.53
C GLY A 246 4.69 29.15 -20.62
N THR A 247 5.09 28.56 -19.49
CA THR A 247 6.05 27.45 -19.42
C THR A 247 5.39 26.08 -19.64
N GLY A 248 6.21 25.03 -19.67
CA GLY A 248 5.84 23.69 -20.10
C GLY A 248 5.69 23.56 -21.63
N GLY A 249 5.20 22.41 -22.09
CA GLY A 249 5.34 21.99 -23.49
C GLY A 249 6.78 21.60 -23.83
N ALA A 250 7.19 21.76 -25.08
CA ALA A 250 8.47 21.26 -25.61
C ALA A 250 9.67 22.24 -25.52
N GLU A 251 9.49 23.44 -24.98
CA GLU A 251 10.56 24.42 -24.77
C GLU A 251 10.74 24.70 -23.28
N ASP A 252 11.80 24.14 -22.69
CA ASP A 252 12.21 24.39 -21.31
C ASP A 252 13.17 25.58 -21.22
N ALA A 253 12.77 26.62 -20.49
CA ALA A 253 13.54 27.83 -20.27
C ALA A 253 14.40 27.79 -19.00
N THR A 254 14.19 26.82 -18.11
CA THR A 254 14.87 26.64 -16.83
C THR A 254 15.42 25.20 -16.66
N PRO A 255 16.27 24.68 -17.59
CA PRO A 255 16.68 23.28 -17.58
C PRO A 255 17.22 22.75 -16.26
N GLY A 256 16.52 21.76 -15.72
CA GLY A 256 16.85 21.08 -14.47
C GLY A 256 16.30 21.75 -13.20
N ALA A 257 15.40 22.74 -13.33
CA ALA A 257 14.65 23.34 -12.24
C ALA A 257 13.17 23.48 -12.62
N SER A 258 12.29 23.03 -11.73
CA SER A 258 10.85 23.04 -12.01
C SER A 258 10.26 24.45 -12.02
N ASP A 259 9.36 24.70 -12.96
CA ASP A 259 8.53 25.92 -13.03
C ASP A 259 7.25 25.85 -12.15
N GLY A 260 6.98 24.70 -11.53
CA GLY A 260 5.79 24.44 -10.71
C GLY A 260 6.10 24.37 -9.20
N ILE A 261 5.12 24.71 -8.36
CA ILE A 261 5.23 24.60 -6.90
C ILE A 261 3.85 24.39 -6.25
N PHE A 262 3.79 23.58 -5.19
CA PHE A 262 2.59 23.48 -4.36
C PHE A 262 2.48 24.65 -3.38
N VAL A 263 1.29 25.23 -3.29
CA VAL A 263 0.96 26.35 -2.39
C VAL A 263 -0.01 25.86 -1.34
N TYR A 264 0.50 25.63 -0.13
CA TYR A 264 -0.33 25.33 1.04
C TYR A 264 -1.00 26.62 1.52
N SER A 265 -2.32 26.72 1.33
CA SER A 265 -3.10 27.91 1.67
C SER A 265 -4.57 27.54 1.93
N PRO A 266 -4.87 26.87 3.05
CA PRO A 266 -6.21 26.40 3.37
C PRO A 266 -7.22 27.55 3.53
N ASP A 267 -6.74 28.75 3.87
CA ASP A 267 -7.56 29.96 3.97
C ASP A 267 -8.02 30.52 2.62
N THR A 268 -7.30 30.25 1.51
CA THR A 268 -7.58 30.88 0.20
C THR A 268 -8.05 29.90 -0.87
N VAL A 269 -7.67 28.62 -0.78
CA VAL A 269 -7.97 27.60 -1.80
C VAL A 269 -9.46 27.50 -2.20
N GLY A 270 -10.39 27.87 -1.31
CA GLY A 270 -11.83 27.91 -1.60
C GLY A 270 -12.29 29.04 -2.53
N ASP A 271 -11.50 30.10 -2.68
CA ASP A 271 -11.79 31.27 -3.53
C ASP A 271 -10.96 31.28 -4.84
N ILE A 272 -10.02 30.34 -5.02
CA ILE A 272 -9.10 30.25 -6.16
C ILE A 272 -9.63 29.30 -7.25
N SER A 273 -9.49 29.71 -8.51
CA SER A 273 -9.83 28.90 -9.69
C SER A 273 -8.61 28.51 -10.52
N ILE A 274 -8.67 27.33 -11.17
CA ILE A 274 -7.66 26.92 -12.17
C ILE A 274 -7.65 27.95 -13.31
N GLY A 275 -6.45 28.40 -13.66
CA GLY A 275 -6.21 29.47 -14.63
C GLY A 275 -6.08 30.88 -14.03
N ASP A 276 -6.32 31.07 -12.72
CA ASP A 276 -6.06 32.36 -12.06
C ASP A 276 -4.56 32.68 -12.06
N HIS A 277 -4.22 33.94 -12.33
CA HIS A 277 -2.86 34.46 -12.24
C HIS A 277 -2.68 35.13 -10.88
N LEU A 278 -1.79 34.60 -10.04
CA LEU A 278 -1.60 35.04 -8.65
C LEU A 278 -0.22 35.66 -8.46
N GLU A 279 -0.14 36.70 -7.62
CA GLU A 279 1.06 37.08 -6.87
C GLU A 279 0.94 36.51 -5.45
N LEU A 280 1.98 35.83 -4.99
CA LEU A 280 1.99 35.07 -3.75
C LEU A 280 3.19 35.48 -2.89
N THR A 281 2.99 35.95 -1.65
CA THR A 281 4.02 36.03 -0.61
C THR A 281 3.81 34.88 0.37
N GLY A 282 4.85 34.08 0.60
CA GLY A 282 4.81 32.95 1.55
C GLY A 282 6.19 32.42 1.89
N THR A 283 6.24 31.52 2.88
CA THR A 283 7.49 30.89 3.33
C THR A 283 7.68 29.54 2.63
N VAL A 284 8.88 29.32 2.09
CA VAL A 284 9.25 28.07 1.41
C VAL A 284 9.60 27.00 2.45
N SER A 285 9.20 25.76 2.20
CA SER A 285 9.30 24.63 3.12
C SER A 285 9.40 23.33 2.34
N GLU A 286 10.01 22.31 2.94
CA GLU A 286 9.91 20.93 2.45
C GLU A 286 8.82 20.20 3.23
N ARG A 287 7.96 19.43 2.55
CA ARG A 287 6.96 18.58 3.20
C ARG A 287 6.94 17.21 2.55
N TYR A 288 7.25 16.17 3.32
CA TYR A 288 7.41 14.79 2.84
C TYR A 288 8.39 14.60 1.66
N GLY A 289 9.30 15.56 1.46
CA GLY A 289 10.27 15.59 0.36
C GLY A 289 9.82 16.38 -0.88
N GLN A 290 8.71 17.12 -0.81
CA GLN A 290 8.29 18.07 -1.84
C GLN A 290 8.53 19.52 -1.42
N THR A 291 9.01 20.33 -2.37
CA THR A 291 9.12 21.78 -2.21
C THR A 291 7.74 22.41 -2.29
N GLN A 292 7.36 23.12 -1.22
CA GLN A 292 6.07 23.82 -1.14
C GLN A 292 6.18 25.19 -0.44
N MET A 293 5.25 26.09 -0.76
CA MET A 293 5.14 27.41 -0.12
C MET A 293 3.90 27.48 0.77
N SER A 294 4.06 27.92 2.02
CA SER A 294 2.93 28.26 2.91
C SER A 294 2.53 29.72 2.74
N VAL A 295 1.27 29.96 2.34
CA VAL A 295 0.72 31.30 2.05
C VAL A 295 -0.52 31.57 2.92
N ALA A 296 -0.46 32.60 3.75
CA ALA A 296 -1.62 33.09 4.51
C ALA A 296 -2.59 33.90 3.64
N ALA A 297 -3.83 34.13 4.10
CA ALA A 297 -4.86 34.84 3.34
C ALA A 297 -4.45 36.23 2.81
N SER A 298 -3.59 36.97 3.53
CA SER A 298 -3.07 38.27 3.10
C SER A 298 -1.92 38.20 2.08
N GLY A 299 -1.33 37.01 1.89
CA GLY A 299 -0.21 36.77 0.99
C GLY A 299 -0.61 36.42 -0.45
N ALA A 300 -1.87 36.09 -0.71
CA ALA A 300 -2.36 35.80 -2.06
C ALA A 300 -3.08 37.01 -2.68
N THR A 301 -2.75 37.36 -3.92
CA THR A 301 -3.42 38.43 -4.68
C THR A 301 -3.60 38.01 -6.14
N THR A 302 -4.86 37.89 -6.58
CA THR A 302 -5.19 37.69 -8.00
C THR A 302 -4.85 38.94 -8.81
N LEU A 303 -4.22 38.74 -9.96
CA LEU A 303 -3.76 39.80 -10.86
C LEU A 303 -4.71 39.95 -12.05
N ASP A 304 -5.17 41.19 -12.30
CA ASP A 304 -5.97 41.54 -13.49
C ASP A 304 -5.18 41.47 -14.81
N GLU A 305 -3.85 41.35 -14.76
CA GLU A 305 -3.00 41.33 -15.95
C GLU A 305 -2.94 39.92 -16.57
N PRO A 306 -3.16 39.78 -17.90
CA PRO A 306 -3.23 38.47 -18.54
C PRO A 306 -1.87 37.78 -18.54
N ALA A 307 -1.83 36.59 -17.95
CA ALA A 307 -0.72 35.64 -18.08
C ALA A 307 -0.78 34.89 -19.41
N GLU A 308 0.37 34.42 -19.90
CA GLU A 308 0.36 33.35 -20.91
C GLU A 308 -0.01 32.03 -20.24
N ALA A 309 -0.89 31.26 -20.87
CA ALA A 309 -1.33 29.97 -20.34
C ALA A 309 -0.16 28.98 -20.26
N VAL A 310 -0.08 28.30 -19.11
CA VAL A 310 0.75 27.12 -18.90
C VAL A 310 0.34 26.02 -19.88
N LYS A 311 1.33 25.25 -20.36
CA LYS A 311 1.13 24.13 -21.28
C LYS A 311 1.57 22.84 -20.58
N PRO A 312 0.86 21.71 -20.70
CA PRO A 312 1.34 20.45 -20.14
C PRO A 312 2.66 20.04 -20.80
N VAL A 313 3.54 19.39 -20.04
CA VAL A 313 4.67 18.65 -20.61
C VAL A 313 4.13 17.35 -21.21
N GLU A 314 4.25 17.21 -22.55
CA GLU A 314 3.69 16.09 -23.34
C GLU A 314 4.75 15.03 -23.68
N GLU A 315 5.67 14.75 -22.75
CA GLU A 315 6.73 13.76 -22.93
C GLU A 315 6.41 12.43 -22.24
N ALA A 316 7.25 11.41 -22.45
CA ALA A 316 7.17 10.17 -21.68
C ALA A 316 7.66 10.44 -20.25
N PHE A 317 6.97 9.88 -19.25
CA PHE A 317 7.33 10.15 -17.85
C PHE A 317 8.78 9.70 -17.55
N PRO A 318 9.66 10.58 -17.04
CA PRO A 318 11.08 10.29 -16.95
C PRO A 318 11.42 9.19 -15.95
N THR A 319 12.59 8.60 -16.16
CA THR A 319 13.24 7.64 -15.26
C THR A 319 14.41 8.31 -14.55
N GLY A 320 14.50 8.16 -13.23
CA GLY A 320 15.50 8.84 -12.41
C GLY A 320 14.89 10.01 -11.64
N ASP A 321 15.33 10.20 -10.39
CA ASP A 321 14.75 11.20 -9.51
C ASP A 321 15.10 12.63 -9.94
N ALA A 322 16.31 12.88 -10.46
CA ALA A 322 16.72 14.22 -10.90
C ALA A 322 15.90 14.74 -12.10
N GLU A 323 15.53 13.85 -13.03
CA GLU A 323 14.67 14.18 -14.16
C GLU A 323 13.19 14.34 -13.77
N ARG A 324 12.75 13.75 -12.64
CA ARG A 324 11.41 13.93 -12.07
C ARG A 324 11.31 15.19 -11.21
N GLU A 325 12.36 15.49 -10.45
CA GLU A 325 12.56 16.72 -9.67
C GLU A 325 12.38 17.98 -10.53
N ALA A 326 12.99 17.98 -11.72
CA ALA A 326 12.86 19.05 -12.70
C ALA A 326 11.41 19.27 -13.21
N LEU A 327 10.46 18.40 -12.84
CA LEU A 327 9.03 18.47 -13.18
C LEU A 327 8.12 18.58 -11.94
N GLU A 328 8.67 18.72 -10.72
CA GLU A 328 7.85 18.74 -9.50
C GLU A 328 6.86 19.91 -9.50
N GLY A 329 5.57 19.62 -9.31
CA GLY A 329 4.51 20.62 -9.29
C GLY A 329 4.13 21.17 -10.68
N MET A 330 4.77 20.70 -11.75
CA MET A 330 4.41 21.08 -13.12
C MET A 330 3.20 20.30 -13.63
N LEU A 331 2.49 20.90 -14.58
CA LEU A 331 1.44 20.27 -15.36
C LEU A 331 2.04 19.33 -16.42
N LEU A 332 1.58 18.09 -16.47
CA LEU A 332 1.98 17.08 -17.47
C LEU A 332 0.76 16.48 -18.17
N GLN A 333 0.97 15.99 -19.38
CA GLN A 333 0.10 15.04 -20.04
C GLN A 333 0.92 13.74 -20.23
N PRO A 334 0.91 12.82 -19.23
CA PRO A 334 1.71 11.60 -19.29
C PRO A 334 1.42 10.81 -20.56
N SER A 335 2.49 10.42 -21.24
CA SER A 335 2.44 9.66 -22.49
C SER A 335 3.37 8.45 -22.45
N GLY A 336 3.20 7.55 -23.42
CA GLY A 336 3.87 6.25 -23.44
C GLY A 336 3.07 5.16 -22.72
N GLU A 337 3.67 3.99 -22.58
CA GLU A 337 3.04 2.83 -21.92
C GLU A 337 3.08 3.00 -20.40
N LEU A 338 1.93 2.79 -19.75
CA LEU A 338 1.77 2.73 -18.31
C LEU A 338 0.91 1.50 -17.98
N THR A 339 1.36 0.69 -17.01
CA THR A 339 0.70 -0.55 -16.61
C THR A 339 0.37 -0.51 -15.12
N VAL A 340 -0.86 -0.85 -14.74
CA VAL A 340 -1.26 -0.97 -13.33
C VAL A 340 -0.45 -2.09 -12.67
N THR A 341 0.22 -1.79 -11.56
CA THR A 341 1.03 -2.75 -10.80
C THR A 341 0.53 -2.97 -9.37
N ASP A 342 -0.24 -2.03 -8.81
CA ASP A 342 -0.96 -2.19 -7.53
C ASP A 342 -2.30 -1.44 -7.57
N ASN A 343 -3.32 -2.01 -6.92
CA ASN A 343 -4.65 -1.44 -6.71
C ASN A 343 -5.13 -1.63 -5.24
N TYR A 344 -4.24 -2.08 -4.34
CA TYR A 344 -4.59 -2.39 -2.97
C TYR A 344 -5.04 -1.14 -2.18
N ASN A 345 -4.35 -0.02 -2.39
CA ASN A 345 -4.66 1.24 -1.70
C ASN A 345 -5.89 1.96 -2.25
N THR A 346 -6.42 1.59 -3.43
CA THR A 346 -7.55 2.29 -4.07
C THR A 346 -8.78 2.32 -3.16
N ASN A 347 -9.01 1.24 -2.40
CA ASN A 347 -10.09 1.11 -1.42
C ASN A 347 -9.92 1.94 -0.12
N THR A 348 -8.72 2.46 0.16
CA THR A 348 -8.42 3.17 1.42
C THR A 348 -8.04 4.63 1.19
N TYR A 349 -7.23 4.92 0.18
CA TYR A 349 -6.66 6.23 -0.11
C TYR A 349 -6.89 6.68 -1.56
N GLY A 350 -7.67 5.94 -2.36
CA GLY A 350 -7.91 6.28 -3.77
C GLY A 350 -6.72 6.07 -4.71
N GLU A 351 -5.58 5.58 -4.21
CA GLU A 351 -4.34 5.41 -4.98
C GLU A 351 -4.36 4.17 -5.89
N VAL A 352 -3.81 4.31 -7.10
CA VAL A 352 -3.47 3.23 -8.04
C VAL A 352 -1.98 3.32 -8.37
N THR A 353 -1.19 2.26 -8.17
CA THR A 353 0.24 2.30 -8.53
C THR A 353 0.44 1.83 -9.96
N LEU A 354 1.21 2.61 -10.72
CA LEU A 354 1.57 2.34 -12.12
C LEU A 354 3.06 2.03 -12.24
N ALA A 355 3.40 1.23 -13.26
CA ALA A 355 4.74 1.03 -13.77
C ALA A 355 4.89 1.74 -15.12
N THR A 356 6.02 2.42 -15.35
CA THR A 356 6.37 2.96 -16.68
C THR A 356 6.87 1.88 -17.63
N GLY A 357 6.44 1.95 -18.90
CA GLY A 357 6.68 0.92 -19.91
C GLY A 357 5.84 -0.35 -19.69
N ASP A 358 5.79 -1.21 -20.69
CA ASP A 358 5.07 -2.49 -20.65
C ASP A 358 5.40 -3.38 -19.43
N GLY A 359 4.36 -4.09 -18.97
CA GLY A 359 4.42 -5.09 -17.90
C GLY A 359 4.49 -4.53 -16.47
N VAL A 360 4.07 -5.35 -15.51
CA VAL A 360 4.08 -5.06 -14.05
C VAL A 360 5.49 -4.93 -13.45
N LEU A 361 5.57 -4.52 -12.18
CA LEU A 361 6.79 -4.64 -11.36
C LEU A 361 6.90 -6.09 -10.86
N ARG A 362 8.05 -6.74 -11.10
CA ARG A 362 8.23 -8.17 -10.77
C ARG A 362 8.79 -8.35 -9.37
N GLN A 363 8.29 -9.33 -8.64
CA GLN A 363 8.90 -9.79 -7.38
C GLN A 363 10.33 -10.30 -7.63
N PRO A 364 11.37 -9.73 -7.02
CA PRO A 364 12.74 -10.17 -7.28
C PRO A 364 13.01 -11.65 -6.99
N THR A 365 12.46 -12.23 -5.91
CA THR A 365 12.68 -13.64 -5.54
C THR A 365 11.85 -14.65 -6.34
N ASP A 366 11.02 -14.16 -7.28
CA ASP A 366 10.32 -14.98 -8.26
C ASP A 366 11.18 -15.29 -9.48
N VAL A 367 12.16 -14.44 -9.80
CA VAL A 367 12.98 -14.56 -11.02
C VAL A 367 14.50 -14.56 -10.78
N ALA A 368 14.96 -14.24 -9.56
CA ALA A 368 16.36 -14.30 -9.17
C ALA A 368 16.53 -14.84 -7.73
N ARG A 369 17.66 -15.52 -7.46
CA ARG A 369 17.91 -16.07 -6.11
C ARG A 369 17.91 -14.97 -5.04
N PRO A 370 17.40 -15.23 -3.82
CA PRO A 370 17.44 -14.33 -2.68
C PRO A 370 18.79 -13.68 -2.42
N GLY A 371 18.77 -12.39 -2.08
CA GLY A 371 19.96 -11.59 -1.76
C GLY A 371 20.98 -11.39 -2.89
N SER A 372 20.76 -11.96 -4.08
CA SER A 372 21.65 -11.88 -5.25
C SER A 372 21.81 -10.46 -5.80
N ALA A 373 22.78 -10.27 -6.70
CA ALA A 373 22.95 -8.98 -7.39
C ALA A 373 21.82 -8.76 -8.40
N GLU A 374 21.35 -9.84 -9.01
CA GLU A 374 20.27 -9.91 -9.97
C GLU A 374 18.94 -9.49 -9.33
N ALA A 375 18.60 -10.04 -8.15
CA ALA A 375 17.40 -9.65 -7.39
C ALA A 375 17.41 -8.16 -7.01
N LYS A 376 18.57 -7.64 -6.58
CA LYS A 376 18.73 -6.21 -6.25
C LYS A 376 18.56 -5.32 -7.48
N ALA A 377 19.14 -5.69 -8.61
CA ALA A 377 18.99 -4.95 -9.86
C ALA A 377 17.54 -4.94 -10.39
N ILE A 378 16.76 -5.99 -10.12
CA ILE A 378 15.31 -6.02 -10.42
C ILE A 378 14.56 -5.02 -9.54
N GLU A 379 14.85 -4.97 -8.24
CA GLU A 379 14.18 -4.02 -7.34
C GLU A 379 14.58 -2.56 -7.62
N GLU A 380 15.85 -2.30 -7.93
CA GLU A 380 16.31 -0.99 -8.42
C GLU A 380 15.57 -0.59 -9.70
N LYS A 381 15.35 -1.52 -10.64
CA LYS A 381 14.53 -1.30 -11.84
C LYS A 381 13.05 -1.08 -11.50
N ASN A 382 12.51 -1.78 -10.51
CA ASN A 382 11.11 -1.62 -10.10
C ASN A 382 10.87 -0.21 -9.57
N LEU A 383 11.68 0.23 -8.61
CA LEU A 383 11.60 1.56 -7.99
C LEU A 383 11.76 2.68 -9.04
N ALA A 384 12.67 2.52 -10.00
CA ALA A 384 12.84 3.47 -11.10
C ALA A 384 11.63 3.56 -12.07
N ARG A 385 10.75 2.55 -12.08
CA ARG A 385 9.53 2.51 -12.92
C ARG A 385 8.26 2.91 -12.18
N GLU A 386 8.27 2.85 -10.86
CA GLU A 386 7.11 3.08 -10.00
C GLU A 386 6.67 4.56 -10.00
N VAL A 387 5.36 4.78 -10.10
CA VAL A 387 4.69 6.08 -9.93
C VAL A 387 3.24 5.83 -9.47
N VAL A 388 2.72 6.65 -8.56
CA VAL A 388 1.34 6.56 -8.07
C VAL A 388 0.43 7.44 -8.93
N LEU A 389 -0.80 7.00 -9.19
CA LEU A 389 -1.92 7.82 -9.62
C LEU A 389 -2.86 8.00 -8.41
N ASP A 390 -3.06 9.24 -8.01
CA ASP A 390 -3.70 9.64 -6.75
C ASP A 390 -5.08 10.27 -7.00
N ASP A 391 -5.93 10.42 -5.98
CA ASP A 391 -7.25 11.04 -6.10
C ASP A 391 -7.26 12.54 -5.76
N GLY A 392 -6.13 13.13 -5.35
CA GLY A 392 -6.08 14.54 -4.92
C GLY A 392 -6.63 14.77 -3.52
N ALA A 393 -6.52 13.78 -2.63
CA ALA A 393 -6.89 13.88 -1.22
C ALA A 393 -5.92 13.12 -0.30
N THR A 394 -6.06 13.37 1.01
CA THR A 394 -5.35 12.69 2.10
C THR A 394 -6.34 11.98 3.04
N VAL A 395 -7.56 11.72 2.57
CA VAL A 395 -8.63 11.10 3.37
C VAL A 395 -8.53 9.58 3.35
N ASP A 396 -8.99 8.99 4.45
CA ASP A 396 -9.18 7.56 4.57
C ASP A 396 -10.65 7.22 4.28
N TYR A 397 -10.90 6.55 3.15
CA TYR A 397 -12.22 6.11 2.71
C TYR A 397 -12.85 5.03 3.59
N LEU A 398 -12.09 4.42 4.51
CA LEU A 398 -12.59 3.46 5.50
C LEU A 398 -12.93 4.12 6.84
N LYS A 399 -12.60 5.41 7.02
CA LYS A 399 -12.82 6.14 8.30
C LYS A 399 -13.59 7.45 8.13
N ARG A 400 -13.07 8.38 7.32
CA ARG A 400 -13.61 9.74 7.17
C ARG A 400 -14.59 9.85 6.01
N ASP A 401 -14.21 9.27 4.87
CA ASP A 401 -14.91 9.46 3.60
C ASP A 401 -15.64 8.19 3.14
N LYS A 402 -16.03 7.33 4.08
CA LYS A 402 -16.82 6.10 3.85
C LYS A 402 -18.19 6.34 3.21
N ASP A 403 -18.73 7.54 3.36
CA ASP A 403 -19.98 7.97 2.73
C ASP A 403 -19.75 8.81 1.44
N VAL A 404 -18.53 8.78 0.89
CA VAL A 404 -18.15 9.37 -0.40
C VAL A 404 -17.76 8.23 -1.36
N PRO A 405 -18.35 8.15 -2.57
CA PRO A 405 -18.01 7.10 -3.55
C PRO A 405 -16.51 7.06 -3.87
N LEU A 406 -15.93 5.85 -3.84
CA LEU A 406 -14.52 5.62 -4.16
C LEU A 406 -14.16 6.13 -5.58
N PRO A 407 -12.97 6.72 -5.78
CA PRO A 407 -12.47 7.09 -7.10
C PRO A 407 -12.05 5.84 -7.89
N TYR A 408 -11.96 5.97 -9.22
CA TYR A 408 -11.49 4.96 -10.19
C TYR A 408 -12.27 3.64 -10.29
N LEU A 409 -12.99 3.21 -9.26
CA LEU A 409 -13.63 1.89 -9.18
C LEU A 409 -15.12 1.95 -9.54
N THR A 410 -15.53 1.10 -10.49
CA THR A 410 -16.92 0.70 -10.71
C THR A 410 -16.98 -0.81 -10.97
N GLU A 411 -18.17 -1.40 -10.87
CA GLU A 411 -18.43 -2.82 -11.18
C GLU A 411 -18.04 -3.17 -12.64
N ASP A 412 -18.41 -2.31 -13.59
CA ASP A 412 -18.17 -2.47 -15.04
C ASP A 412 -16.72 -2.20 -15.49
N ALA A 413 -15.97 -1.38 -14.75
CA ALA A 413 -14.63 -0.89 -15.14
C ALA A 413 -13.59 -1.11 -14.01
N PRO A 414 -13.16 -2.35 -13.78
CA PRO A 414 -12.23 -2.70 -12.71
C PRO A 414 -10.80 -2.26 -13.01
N VAL A 415 -10.13 -1.65 -12.02
CA VAL A 415 -8.70 -1.30 -12.10
C VAL A 415 -7.85 -2.53 -11.79
N ARG A 416 -7.64 -3.40 -12.77
CA ARG A 416 -6.89 -4.66 -12.62
C ARG A 416 -5.38 -4.49 -12.76
N VAL A 417 -4.59 -5.18 -11.94
CA VAL A 417 -3.14 -5.31 -12.16
C VAL A 417 -2.87 -5.94 -13.53
N GLY A 418 -1.87 -5.41 -14.24
CA GLY A 418 -1.60 -5.76 -15.64
C GLY A 418 -2.43 -4.98 -16.67
N ALA A 419 -3.46 -4.22 -16.28
CA ALA A 419 -4.17 -3.35 -17.21
C ALA A 419 -3.30 -2.18 -17.69
N SER A 420 -3.47 -1.78 -18.94
CA SER A 420 -2.88 -0.55 -19.47
C SER A 420 -3.68 0.67 -18.97
N ALA A 421 -2.97 1.71 -18.52
CA ALA A 421 -3.52 2.99 -18.11
C ALA A 421 -3.26 4.05 -19.21
N THR A 422 -4.30 4.75 -19.65
CA THR A 422 -4.21 5.82 -20.66
C THR A 422 -4.70 7.13 -20.07
N PHE A 423 -3.84 8.15 -20.02
CA PHE A 423 -4.22 9.48 -19.54
C PHE A 423 -5.04 10.23 -20.61
N THR A 424 -6.21 10.72 -20.21
CA THR A 424 -7.19 11.43 -21.06
C THR A 424 -7.26 12.92 -20.77
N SER A 425 -6.68 13.38 -19.65
CA SER A 425 -6.49 14.80 -19.32
C SER A 425 -5.17 15.02 -18.57
N PRO A 426 -4.73 16.29 -18.41
CA PRO A 426 -3.50 16.60 -17.68
C PRO A 426 -3.59 16.32 -16.17
N VAL A 427 -2.42 16.13 -15.57
CA VAL A 427 -2.20 15.95 -14.13
C VAL A 427 -1.03 16.82 -13.68
N VAL A 428 -0.89 17.01 -12.37
CA VAL A 428 0.30 17.62 -11.77
C VAL A 428 1.18 16.54 -11.15
N LEU A 429 2.50 16.61 -11.31
CA LEU A 429 3.43 15.74 -10.59
C LEU A 429 3.62 16.26 -9.16
N GLY A 430 3.42 15.41 -8.17
CA GLY A 430 3.83 15.67 -6.79
C GLY A 430 4.78 14.61 -6.26
N PHE A 431 5.33 14.85 -5.08
CA PHE A 431 6.12 13.89 -4.33
C PHE A 431 5.69 13.89 -2.86
N ASP A 432 5.38 12.73 -2.30
CA ASP A 432 5.27 12.53 -0.85
C ASP A 432 5.48 11.07 -0.48
N HIS A 433 5.70 10.77 0.80
CA HIS A 433 5.88 9.41 1.33
C HIS A 433 6.89 8.55 0.54
N SER A 434 7.92 9.18 -0.01
CA SER A 434 8.92 8.59 -0.91
C SER A 434 8.36 8.03 -2.23
N LYS A 435 7.33 8.68 -2.79
CA LYS A 435 6.67 8.30 -4.06
C LYS A 435 6.41 9.53 -4.92
N TRP A 436 6.80 9.42 -6.18
CA TRP A 436 6.31 10.28 -7.26
C TRP A 436 4.84 9.96 -7.54
N ARG A 437 3.99 10.97 -7.66
CA ARG A 437 2.55 10.80 -7.84
C ARG A 437 1.93 11.77 -8.84
N PHE A 438 1.03 11.26 -9.68
CA PHE A 438 0.18 12.04 -10.57
C PHE A 438 -1.08 12.45 -9.81
N GLN A 439 -1.22 13.76 -9.58
CA GLN A 439 -2.39 14.36 -8.95
C GLN A 439 -3.39 14.84 -10.03
N PRO A 440 -4.69 14.50 -9.94
CA PRO A 440 -5.73 15.13 -10.76
C PRO A 440 -5.82 16.62 -10.45
N LEU A 441 -6.31 17.43 -11.39
CA LEU A 441 -6.29 18.89 -11.23
C LEU A 441 -7.24 19.42 -10.14
N THR A 442 -8.16 18.57 -9.69
CA THR A 442 -9.02 18.78 -8.51
C THR A 442 -9.26 17.43 -7.85
N ARG A 443 -9.73 17.41 -6.61
CA ARG A 443 -10.09 16.15 -5.92
C ARG A 443 -11.06 15.31 -6.77
N LEU A 444 -10.66 14.07 -7.02
CA LEU A 444 -11.46 13.00 -7.62
C LEU A 444 -12.23 12.22 -6.55
N THR A 445 -13.41 11.76 -6.93
CA THR A 445 -14.31 10.84 -6.22
C THR A 445 -15.10 10.07 -7.28
N GLY A 446 -15.75 8.96 -6.93
CA GLY A 446 -16.65 8.28 -7.87
C GLY A 446 -17.81 9.18 -8.35
N ALA A 447 -18.21 10.17 -7.53
CA ALA A 447 -19.30 11.09 -7.84
C ALA A 447 -18.97 12.18 -8.88
N ASN A 448 -17.69 12.45 -9.16
CA ASN A 448 -17.25 13.44 -10.16
C ASN A 448 -16.29 12.87 -11.23
N ALA A 449 -16.19 11.54 -11.32
CA ALA A 449 -15.27 10.84 -12.21
C ALA A 449 -15.38 11.25 -13.68
N GLU A 450 -16.60 11.41 -14.22
CA GLU A 450 -16.83 11.85 -15.62
C GLU A 450 -16.15 13.20 -15.96
N ALA A 451 -15.99 14.09 -14.98
CA ALA A 451 -15.41 15.41 -15.18
C ALA A 451 -13.93 15.55 -14.76
N VAL A 452 -13.46 14.69 -13.84
CA VAL A 452 -12.17 14.87 -13.14
C VAL A 452 -11.19 13.72 -13.39
N GLN A 453 -11.66 12.51 -13.71
CA GLN A 453 -10.80 11.33 -13.77
C GLN A 453 -9.75 11.48 -14.89
N PRO A 454 -8.44 11.45 -14.58
CA PRO A 454 -7.40 11.78 -15.55
C PRO A 454 -6.98 10.61 -16.44
N ALA A 455 -7.35 9.38 -16.09
CA ALA A 455 -6.94 8.17 -16.81
C ALA A 455 -8.07 7.14 -16.94
N THR A 456 -8.02 6.35 -18.01
CA THR A 456 -8.85 5.17 -18.23
C THR A 456 -7.99 3.90 -18.20
N PHE A 457 -8.61 2.76 -17.89
CA PHE A 457 -7.93 1.47 -17.76
C PHE A 457 -8.56 0.45 -18.71
N THR A 458 -7.74 -0.41 -19.32
CA THR A 458 -8.22 -1.53 -20.13
C THR A 458 -8.82 -2.61 -19.24
N ASN A 459 -10.06 -3.03 -19.49
CA ASN A 459 -10.61 -4.20 -18.79
C ASN A 459 -9.91 -5.48 -19.31
N THR A 460 -9.28 -6.23 -18.39
CA THR A 460 -8.54 -7.47 -18.67
C THR A 460 -9.20 -8.71 -18.05
N ARG A 461 -10.49 -8.65 -17.68
CA ARG A 461 -11.23 -9.81 -17.15
C ARG A 461 -11.36 -10.91 -18.19
N GLN A 462 -11.19 -12.16 -17.74
CA GLN A 462 -11.49 -13.39 -18.47
C GLN A 462 -12.56 -14.15 -17.67
N ASP A 463 -13.76 -14.35 -18.23
CA ASP A 463 -14.89 -14.97 -17.51
C ASP A 463 -14.72 -16.49 -17.31
N THR A 464 -13.78 -17.11 -18.01
CA THR A 464 -13.41 -18.53 -17.88
C THR A 464 -11.89 -18.66 -17.96
N PRO A 465 -11.27 -19.70 -17.37
CA PRO A 465 -9.87 -20.03 -17.61
C PRO A 465 -9.62 -20.34 -19.10
N GLU A 466 -8.35 -20.29 -19.51
CA GLU A 466 -7.93 -20.77 -20.81
C GLU A 466 -7.96 -22.31 -20.86
N ALA A 467 -8.27 -22.86 -22.04
CA ALA A 467 -8.47 -24.29 -22.20
C ALA A 467 -7.13 -25.05 -22.12
N VAL A 468 -6.92 -25.77 -21.01
CA VAL A 468 -5.68 -26.53 -20.77
C VAL A 468 -5.61 -27.88 -21.51
N GLY A 469 -6.72 -28.36 -22.06
CA GLY A 469 -6.80 -29.66 -22.75
C GLY A 469 -6.55 -30.85 -21.82
N GLY A 470 -6.17 -31.99 -22.42
CA GLY A 470 -6.02 -33.26 -21.71
C GLY A 470 -7.35 -33.96 -21.38
N GLN A 471 -7.27 -35.22 -20.96
CA GLN A 471 -8.41 -36.03 -20.54
C GLN A 471 -8.95 -35.61 -19.16
N VAL A 472 -8.07 -35.11 -18.29
CA VAL A 472 -8.41 -34.61 -16.95
C VAL A 472 -7.58 -33.39 -16.62
N SER A 473 -8.03 -32.56 -15.68
CA SER A 473 -7.31 -31.37 -15.23
C SER A 473 -7.14 -31.32 -13.70
N LEU A 474 -6.03 -30.72 -13.26
CA LEU A 474 -5.77 -30.44 -11.85
C LEU A 474 -5.77 -28.93 -11.62
N ALA A 475 -6.28 -28.50 -10.47
CA ALA A 475 -6.15 -27.13 -10.03
C ALA A 475 -5.68 -26.99 -8.57
N ALA A 476 -5.03 -25.88 -8.27
CA ALA A 476 -4.69 -25.43 -6.92
C ALA A 476 -5.40 -24.10 -6.65
N PHE A 477 -6.13 -23.98 -5.55
CA PHE A 477 -6.87 -22.76 -5.22
C PHE A 477 -6.93 -22.51 -3.70
N ASN A 478 -6.35 -21.38 -3.26
CA ASN A 478 -6.55 -20.86 -1.92
C ASN A 478 -7.87 -20.08 -1.89
N VAL A 479 -8.79 -20.43 -0.98
CA VAL A 479 -10.15 -19.87 -0.93
C VAL A 479 -10.41 -18.93 0.27
N LEU A 480 -9.37 -18.25 0.76
CA LEU A 480 -9.45 -17.08 1.66
C LEU A 480 -10.23 -17.35 2.97
N ASN A 481 -9.74 -18.26 3.79
CA ASN A 481 -10.35 -18.70 5.05
C ASN A 481 -11.86 -19.04 4.91
N TYR A 482 -12.19 -20.09 4.15
CA TYR A 482 -13.55 -20.62 4.08
C TYR A 482 -13.88 -21.40 5.36
N PHE A 483 -14.60 -20.73 6.27
CA PHE A 483 -15.02 -21.24 7.57
C PHE A 483 -16.54 -21.25 7.68
N THR A 484 -17.11 -22.43 7.93
CA THR A 484 -18.55 -22.60 8.20
C THR A 484 -18.92 -22.24 9.64
N THR A 485 -17.95 -22.30 10.55
CA THR A 485 -18.06 -21.83 11.93
C THR A 485 -17.82 -20.31 11.96
N THR A 486 -18.87 -19.53 11.72
CA THR A 486 -18.78 -18.07 11.65
C THR A 486 -18.43 -17.44 12.99
N GLY A 487 -17.69 -16.33 12.98
CA GLY A 487 -17.12 -15.76 14.21
C GLY A 487 -18.14 -15.31 15.26
N ASP A 488 -19.38 -14.98 14.89
CA ASP A 488 -20.48 -14.70 15.82
C ASP A 488 -20.91 -15.91 16.66
N GLN A 489 -20.55 -17.12 16.23
CA GLN A 489 -20.78 -18.37 16.96
C GLN A 489 -19.71 -18.62 18.04
N VAL A 490 -18.52 -18.00 17.93
CA VAL A 490 -17.35 -18.30 18.77
C VAL A 490 -17.08 -17.17 19.78
N PRO A 491 -17.19 -17.43 21.11
CA PRO A 491 -16.98 -16.42 22.12
C PRO A 491 -15.57 -15.82 22.09
N GLY A 492 -15.48 -14.49 22.18
CA GLY A 492 -14.21 -13.75 22.21
C GLY A 492 -13.75 -13.23 20.85
N CYS A 493 -14.40 -13.63 19.75
CA CYS A 493 -14.12 -13.02 18.45
C CYS A 493 -14.35 -11.51 18.47
N THR A 494 -13.44 -10.82 17.80
CA THR A 494 -13.54 -9.42 17.39
C THR A 494 -13.69 -9.38 15.87
N PHE A 495 -14.30 -8.32 15.35
CA PHE A 495 -14.70 -8.25 13.94
C PHE A 495 -14.15 -7.01 13.27
N TYR A 496 -14.01 -7.07 11.95
CA TYR A 496 -14.08 -5.89 11.12
C TYR A 496 -15.53 -5.61 10.76
N GLU A 497 -15.90 -4.35 10.86
CA GLU A 497 -17.26 -3.87 10.76
C GLU A 497 -17.39 -3.01 9.50
N ASP A 498 -18.55 -3.08 8.85
CA ASP A 498 -18.88 -2.20 7.73
C ASP A 498 -19.14 -0.75 8.18
N ARG A 499 -19.51 0.14 7.25
CA ARG A 499 -19.76 1.55 7.58
C ARG A 499 -20.94 1.75 8.54
N GLU A 500 -21.80 0.75 8.74
CA GLU A 500 -22.99 0.80 9.60
C GLU A 500 -22.78 0.09 10.95
N GLY A 501 -21.65 -0.58 11.15
CA GLY A 501 -21.29 -1.30 12.36
C GLY A 501 -21.66 -2.79 12.35
N ASN A 502 -22.02 -3.36 11.19
CA ASN A 502 -22.31 -4.78 11.07
C ASN A 502 -20.99 -5.56 10.96
N PRO A 503 -20.79 -6.67 11.71
CA PRO A 503 -19.59 -7.47 11.60
C PRO A 503 -19.56 -8.28 10.29
N ILE A 504 -18.49 -8.10 9.49
CA ILE A 504 -18.31 -8.71 8.17
C ILE A 504 -17.30 -9.86 8.19
N THR A 505 -16.11 -9.63 8.76
CA THR A 505 -15.02 -10.62 8.84
C THR A 505 -14.39 -10.66 10.23
N VAL A 506 -13.86 -11.83 10.61
CA VAL A 506 -13.17 -12.03 11.89
C VAL A 506 -11.84 -11.27 11.89
N ARG A 507 -11.62 -10.46 12.92
CA ARG A 507 -10.37 -9.72 13.18
C ARG A 507 -9.36 -10.51 14.00
N GLY A 508 -9.84 -11.36 14.91
CA GLY A 508 -9.03 -12.10 15.87
C GLY A 508 -9.72 -12.20 17.23
N GLY A 509 -8.97 -12.58 18.27
CA GLY A 509 -9.49 -12.79 19.64
C GLY A 509 -10.13 -14.17 19.89
N CYS A 510 -10.21 -14.99 18.85
CA CYS A 510 -10.74 -16.35 18.85
C CYS A 510 -10.04 -17.20 17.77
N ASP A 511 -10.43 -18.46 17.63
CA ASP A 511 -9.83 -19.40 16.66
C ASP A 511 -10.55 -19.42 15.29
N ALA A 512 -11.79 -18.92 15.20
CA ALA A 512 -12.48 -18.76 13.92
C ALA A 512 -11.77 -17.75 13.00
N ARG A 513 -11.92 -17.93 11.69
CA ARG A 513 -11.37 -17.06 10.63
C ARG A 513 -12.45 -16.75 9.60
N GLY A 514 -12.13 -15.97 8.58
CA GLY A 514 -13.06 -15.66 7.48
C GLY A 514 -14.30 -14.89 7.93
N ALA A 515 -15.47 -15.35 7.50
CA ALA A 515 -16.76 -14.68 7.71
C ALA A 515 -17.14 -14.50 9.20
N ALA A 516 -17.56 -13.28 9.54
CA ALA A 516 -18.04 -12.99 10.89
C ALA A 516 -19.45 -13.53 11.16
N THR A 517 -20.29 -13.64 10.13
CA THR A 517 -21.72 -13.97 10.22
C THR A 517 -22.14 -14.87 9.06
N ALA A 518 -23.25 -15.60 9.22
CA ALA A 518 -23.79 -16.48 8.17
C ALA A 518 -24.07 -15.75 6.84
N GLU A 519 -24.49 -14.48 6.87
CA GLU A 519 -24.71 -13.66 5.68
C GLU A 519 -23.38 -13.31 4.97
N SER A 520 -22.31 -13.08 5.75
CA SER A 520 -20.98 -12.83 5.17
C SER A 520 -20.34 -14.11 4.62
N LEU A 521 -20.66 -15.26 5.22
CA LEU A 521 -20.31 -16.57 4.67
C LEU A 521 -21.05 -16.83 3.35
N GLU A 522 -22.34 -16.51 3.26
CA GLU A 522 -23.11 -16.64 2.01
C GLU A 522 -22.50 -15.78 0.88
N ARG A 523 -22.06 -14.56 1.17
CA ARG A 523 -21.32 -13.71 0.20
C ARG A 523 -19.99 -14.34 -0.23
N GLN A 524 -19.17 -14.78 0.73
CA GLN A 524 -17.90 -15.45 0.45
C GLN A 524 -18.09 -16.72 -0.41
N GLU A 525 -19.01 -17.58 0.01
CA GLU A 525 -19.29 -18.87 -0.60
C GLU A 525 -19.87 -18.73 -2.01
N THR A 526 -20.70 -17.70 -2.26
CA THR A 526 -21.24 -17.42 -3.60
C THR A 526 -20.09 -17.19 -4.60
N LYS A 527 -19.08 -16.40 -4.23
CA LYS A 527 -17.90 -16.18 -5.08
C LYS A 527 -17.08 -17.46 -5.30
N ILE A 528 -16.77 -18.19 -4.22
CA ILE A 528 -15.99 -19.44 -4.27
C ILE A 528 -16.69 -20.52 -5.12
N VAL A 529 -18.00 -20.72 -4.92
CA VAL A 529 -18.81 -21.69 -5.67
C VAL A 529 -18.88 -21.33 -7.15
N THR A 530 -18.99 -20.04 -7.48
CA THR A 530 -18.99 -19.55 -8.86
C THR A 530 -17.62 -19.77 -9.51
N ALA A 531 -16.54 -19.42 -8.81
CA ALA A 531 -15.17 -19.65 -9.27
C ALA A 531 -14.88 -21.14 -9.51
N ILE A 532 -15.15 -22.04 -8.56
CA ILE A 532 -14.87 -23.48 -8.70
C ILE A 532 -15.72 -24.13 -9.81
N ASN A 533 -17.01 -23.81 -9.90
CA ASN A 533 -17.86 -24.38 -10.95
C ASN A 533 -17.51 -23.88 -12.36
N THR A 534 -16.88 -22.70 -12.48
CA THR A 534 -16.42 -22.11 -13.75
C THR A 534 -14.99 -22.52 -14.12
N LEU A 535 -14.14 -22.73 -13.12
CA LEU A 535 -12.80 -23.33 -13.26
C LEU A 535 -12.88 -24.78 -13.80
N ASP A 536 -13.95 -25.49 -13.41
CA ASP A 536 -14.38 -26.79 -13.96
C ASP A 536 -13.31 -27.88 -14.02
N ALA A 537 -12.35 -27.86 -13.09
CA ALA A 537 -11.26 -28.82 -13.07
C ALA A 537 -11.69 -30.23 -12.61
N SER A 538 -11.03 -31.29 -13.06
CA SER A 538 -11.34 -32.67 -12.65
C SER A 538 -11.01 -32.94 -11.18
N VAL A 539 -9.94 -32.33 -10.68
CA VAL A 539 -9.51 -32.36 -9.26
C VAL A 539 -9.07 -30.95 -8.85
N VAL A 540 -9.57 -30.45 -7.72
CA VAL A 540 -9.15 -29.18 -7.12
C VAL A 540 -8.54 -29.43 -5.74
N SER A 541 -7.28 -29.05 -5.56
CA SER A 541 -6.65 -28.88 -4.24
C SER A 541 -7.05 -27.54 -3.65
N LEU A 542 -7.63 -27.59 -2.45
CA LEU A 542 -8.11 -26.43 -1.72
C LEU A 542 -7.22 -26.14 -0.51
N MET A 543 -6.85 -24.88 -0.37
CA MET A 543 -6.20 -24.33 0.81
C MET A 543 -7.15 -23.38 1.53
N GLU A 544 -6.93 -23.19 2.84
CA GLU A 544 -7.77 -22.31 3.69
C GLU A 544 -9.20 -22.81 3.95
N ILE A 545 -9.37 -24.14 3.99
CA ILE A 545 -10.59 -24.79 4.49
C ILE A 545 -10.51 -24.94 6.01
N GLU A 546 -11.60 -24.66 6.72
CA GLU A 546 -11.73 -24.91 8.16
C GLU A 546 -11.47 -26.39 8.53
N ASN A 547 -10.67 -26.58 9.58
CA ASN A 547 -10.59 -27.84 10.30
C ASN A 547 -11.69 -27.90 11.38
N SER A 548 -12.90 -28.30 10.99
CA SER A 548 -14.08 -28.29 11.87
C SER A 548 -13.94 -29.16 13.13
N ALA A 549 -12.97 -30.08 13.17
CA ALA A 549 -12.62 -30.82 14.39
C ALA A 549 -12.11 -29.91 15.52
N ARG A 550 -11.47 -28.77 15.20
CA ARG A 550 -11.06 -27.76 16.21
C ARG A 550 -12.26 -27.03 16.83
N PHE A 551 -13.43 -27.05 16.17
CA PHE A 551 -14.69 -26.46 16.66
C PHE A 551 -15.63 -27.49 17.29
N GLY A 552 -15.27 -28.78 17.27
CA GLY A 552 -15.99 -29.87 17.93
C GLY A 552 -16.91 -30.70 17.03
N ASP A 553 -16.89 -30.44 15.72
CA ASP A 553 -17.65 -31.16 14.70
C ASP A 553 -16.78 -32.19 13.95
N ASP A 554 -17.35 -32.82 12.92
CA ASP A 554 -16.63 -33.73 12.01
C ASP A 554 -15.57 -32.97 11.18
N ARG A 555 -14.37 -33.54 10.99
CA ARG A 555 -13.24 -32.88 10.28
C ARG A 555 -13.57 -32.46 8.84
N ASP A 556 -14.52 -33.13 8.20
CA ASP A 556 -14.95 -32.82 6.83
C ASP A 556 -16.21 -31.93 6.77
N ALA A 557 -16.76 -31.45 7.90
CA ALA A 557 -18.04 -30.71 7.91
C ALA A 557 -18.06 -29.46 7.02
N ALA A 558 -17.04 -28.59 7.12
CA ALA A 558 -16.93 -27.41 6.25
C ALA A 558 -16.80 -27.80 4.76
N LEU A 559 -15.92 -28.76 4.46
CA LEU A 559 -15.67 -29.24 3.10
C LEU A 559 -16.91 -29.89 2.47
N LYS A 560 -17.67 -30.65 3.26
CA LYS A 560 -18.95 -31.23 2.84
C LYS A 560 -19.97 -30.13 2.53
N THR A 561 -20.02 -29.07 3.34
CA THR A 561 -20.92 -27.93 3.10
C THR A 561 -20.61 -27.27 1.76
N LEU A 562 -19.32 -27.00 1.47
CA LEU A 562 -18.88 -26.49 0.17
C LEU A 562 -19.31 -27.40 -0.99
N VAL A 563 -19.10 -28.72 -0.88
CA VAL A 563 -19.51 -29.68 -1.93
C VAL A 563 -21.03 -29.77 -2.11
N ASP A 564 -21.81 -29.71 -1.03
CA ASP A 564 -23.27 -29.66 -1.11
C ASP A 564 -23.73 -28.41 -1.90
N ARG A 565 -23.10 -27.25 -1.67
CA ARG A 565 -23.41 -25.98 -2.37
C ARG A 565 -22.89 -25.94 -3.81
N LEU A 566 -21.73 -26.52 -4.10
CA LEU A 566 -21.21 -26.71 -5.46
C LEU A 566 -22.17 -27.54 -6.31
N ASN A 567 -22.70 -28.63 -5.74
CA ASN A 567 -23.67 -29.51 -6.39
C ASN A 567 -25.07 -28.88 -6.54
N GLU A 568 -25.50 -28.07 -5.56
CA GLU A 568 -26.73 -27.27 -5.68
C GLU A 568 -26.63 -26.29 -6.86
N ALA A 569 -25.53 -25.52 -6.95
CA ALA A 569 -25.29 -24.60 -8.05
C ALA A 569 -25.13 -25.30 -9.42
N ALA A 570 -24.50 -26.48 -9.45
CA ALA A 570 -24.38 -27.32 -10.65
C ALA A 570 -25.70 -28.04 -11.02
N GLY A 571 -26.75 -27.97 -10.19
CA GLY A 571 -28.03 -28.65 -10.39
C GLY A 571 -27.95 -30.18 -10.45
N SER A 572 -26.83 -30.77 -10.03
CA SER A 572 -26.50 -32.19 -10.17
C SER A 572 -25.39 -32.61 -9.22
N GLU A 573 -25.27 -33.92 -8.96
CA GLU A 573 -24.19 -34.52 -8.16
C GLU A 573 -22.90 -34.61 -9.02
N LYS A 574 -22.28 -33.45 -9.27
CA LYS A 574 -21.06 -33.27 -10.08
C LYS A 574 -19.80 -33.54 -9.26
N TRP A 575 -19.75 -32.97 -8.05
CA TRP A 575 -18.60 -32.93 -7.17
C TRP A 575 -18.71 -33.91 -5.99
N ALA A 576 -17.56 -34.43 -5.58
CA ALA A 576 -17.37 -35.09 -4.29
C ALA A 576 -16.08 -34.56 -3.63
N PHE A 577 -15.98 -34.71 -2.30
CA PHE A 577 -14.74 -34.45 -1.56
C PHE A 577 -13.97 -35.74 -1.32
N VAL A 578 -12.65 -35.60 -1.12
CA VAL A 578 -11.79 -36.66 -0.56
C VAL A 578 -12.03 -36.72 0.95
N PRO A 579 -12.55 -37.83 1.50
CA PRO A 579 -12.74 -37.95 2.94
C PRO A 579 -11.41 -37.90 3.70
N SER A 580 -11.46 -37.41 4.93
CA SER A 580 -10.38 -37.58 5.91
C SER A 580 -10.14 -39.07 6.19
N PRO A 581 -8.87 -39.52 6.30
CA PRO A 581 -8.54 -40.91 6.56
C PRO A 581 -8.75 -41.29 8.03
N GLU A 582 -8.79 -42.60 8.35
CA GLU A 582 -8.88 -43.10 9.72
C GLU A 582 -7.71 -42.62 10.61
N LYS A 583 -6.56 -42.29 10.02
CA LYS A 583 -5.38 -41.73 10.71
C LYS A 583 -5.15 -40.27 10.33
N VAL A 584 -5.57 -39.37 11.21
CA VAL A 584 -5.23 -37.94 11.19
C VAL A 584 -4.07 -37.63 12.18
N PRO A 585 -3.29 -36.54 11.96
CA PRO A 585 -2.36 -36.00 12.96
C PRO A 585 -3.06 -35.60 14.27
N ALA A 586 -2.28 -35.39 15.33
CA ALA A 586 -2.83 -35.17 16.67
C ALA A 586 -3.11 -33.69 17.00
N ASP A 587 -2.41 -32.74 16.37
CA ASP A 587 -2.48 -31.31 16.72
C ASP A 587 -2.49 -30.36 15.51
N GLU A 588 -3.34 -30.64 14.52
CA GLU A 588 -3.48 -29.89 13.26
C GLU A 588 -3.89 -28.42 13.42
N ASP A 589 -3.47 -27.52 12.52
CA ASP A 589 -3.94 -26.13 12.54
C ASP A 589 -5.49 -25.99 12.38
N VAL A 590 -6.04 -24.82 12.73
CA VAL A 590 -7.49 -24.52 12.57
C VAL A 590 -7.90 -24.41 11.09
N ILE A 591 -6.91 -24.21 10.22
CA ILE A 591 -6.99 -24.35 8.77
C ILE A 591 -6.39 -25.69 8.36
N ARG A 592 -6.94 -26.32 7.33
CA ARG A 592 -6.36 -27.51 6.69
C ARG A 592 -6.33 -27.41 5.17
N THR A 593 -5.61 -28.35 4.56
CA THR A 593 -5.73 -28.65 3.13
C THR A 593 -6.89 -29.64 2.88
N ALA A 594 -7.43 -29.61 1.65
CA ALA A 594 -8.51 -30.47 1.21
C ALA A 594 -8.43 -30.74 -0.30
N GLN A 595 -9.16 -31.76 -0.77
CA GLN A 595 -9.35 -32.00 -2.21
C GLN A 595 -10.83 -32.29 -2.53
N ILE A 596 -11.29 -31.74 -3.64
CA ILE A 596 -12.56 -32.08 -4.28
C ILE A 596 -12.31 -32.58 -5.71
N TYR A 597 -13.22 -33.36 -6.25
CA TYR A 597 -13.08 -33.94 -7.59
C TYR A 597 -14.43 -34.16 -8.27
N GLN A 598 -14.41 -34.23 -9.59
CA GLN A 598 -15.59 -34.54 -10.39
C GLN A 598 -15.85 -36.04 -10.46
N LEU A 599 -17.06 -36.44 -10.08
CA LEU A 599 -17.48 -37.84 -10.03
C LEU A 599 -17.54 -38.50 -11.42
N ALA A 600 -17.67 -37.72 -12.48
CA ALA A 600 -17.70 -38.23 -13.86
C ALA A 600 -16.30 -38.56 -14.41
N GLU A 601 -15.26 -37.83 -13.98
CA GLU A 601 -13.98 -37.74 -14.70
C GLU A 601 -12.86 -38.55 -14.05
N VAL A 602 -12.87 -38.68 -12.72
CA VAL A 602 -11.84 -39.43 -11.98
C VAL A 602 -12.44 -40.37 -10.94
N ALA A 603 -11.66 -41.37 -10.51
CA ALA A 603 -11.95 -42.21 -9.35
C ALA A 603 -10.76 -42.19 -8.36
N PRO A 604 -10.97 -41.83 -7.08
CA PRO A 604 -9.99 -42.03 -6.03
C PRO A 604 -9.55 -43.50 -5.95
N GLN A 605 -8.24 -43.72 -5.84
CA GLN A 605 -7.60 -45.02 -5.67
C GLN A 605 -7.14 -45.17 -4.22
N GLY A 606 -7.88 -45.99 -3.45
CA GLY A 606 -7.59 -46.21 -2.03
C GLY A 606 -8.10 -45.08 -1.12
N GLU A 607 -7.62 -45.12 0.13
CA GLU A 607 -7.85 -44.09 1.14
C GLU A 607 -6.84 -42.94 0.97
N SER A 608 -7.20 -41.73 1.38
CA SER A 608 -6.27 -40.60 1.43
C SER A 608 -5.21 -40.79 2.52
N VAL A 609 -4.15 -39.98 2.48
CA VAL A 609 -3.09 -40.00 3.51
C VAL A 609 -2.74 -38.57 3.91
N ILE A 610 -2.65 -38.30 5.21
CA ILE A 610 -2.13 -37.02 5.73
C ILE A 610 -0.71 -37.25 6.26
N LEU A 611 0.18 -36.30 5.96
CA LEU A 611 1.55 -36.28 6.48
C LEU A 611 1.54 -35.98 7.99
N ASP A 612 2.09 -36.90 8.77
CA ASP A 612 2.20 -36.83 10.24
C ASP A 612 3.67 -36.57 10.62
N ASP A 613 4.13 -35.33 10.38
CA ASP A 613 5.48 -34.84 10.70
C ASP A 613 5.41 -33.51 11.47
N GLU A 614 5.07 -33.62 12.75
CA GLU A 614 5.05 -32.53 13.73
C GLU A 614 6.39 -31.77 13.83
N ASP A 615 7.52 -32.42 13.52
CA ASP A 615 8.81 -31.74 13.50
C ASP A 615 8.82 -30.66 12.39
N ALA A 616 8.25 -30.93 11.22
CA ALA A 616 8.21 -29.98 10.09
C ALA A 616 6.94 -29.10 10.05
N PHE A 617 5.78 -29.63 10.46
CA PHE A 617 4.47 -29.00 10.21
C PHE A 617 3.73 -28.46 11.45
N SER A 618 4.29 -28.56 12.66
CA SER A 618 3.66 -28.01 13.89
C SER A 618 3.42 -26.48 13.93
N ASN A 619 3.76 -25.74 12.87
CA ASN A 619 3.39 -24.34 12.67
C ASN A 619 2.77 -24.04 11.28
N ALA A 620 2.36 -25.07 10.54
CA ALA A 620 1.81 -25.00 9.19
C ALA A 620 0.62 -25.98 9.06
N ARG A 621 0.21 -26.29 7.83
CA ARG A 621 -0.89 -27.23 7.55
C ARG A 621 -0.35 -28.50 6.93
N GLU A 622 -0.79 -29.63 7.46
CA GLU A 622 -0.33 -30.95 7.05
C GLU A 622 -0.77 -31.26 5.60
N PRO A 623 0.15 -31.71 4.75
CA PRO A 623 -0.17 -32.14 3.40
C PRO A 623 -1.13 -33.34 3.34
N LEU A 624 -2.12 -33.26 2.46
CA LEU A 624 -3.06 -34.34 2.13
C LEU A 624 -2.72 -34.91 0.75
N ALA A 625 -2.51 -36.23 0.69
CA ALA A 625 -2.32 -36.96 -0.56
C ALA A 625 -3.54 -37.81 -0.92
N GLN A 626 -3.83 -37.89 -2.22
CA GLN A 626 -4.80 -38.81 -2.80
C GLN A 626 -4.29 -39.30 -4.17
N ALA A 627 -4.44 -40.59 -4.45
CA ALA A 627 -4.26 -41.14 -5.79
C ALA A 627 -5.59 -41.16 -6.54
N TYR A 628 -5.58 -40.90 -7.85
CA TYR A 628 -6.75 -40.94 -8.73
C TYR A 628 -6.42 -41.68 -10.02
N ALA A 629 -7.43 -42.29 -10.63
CA ALA A 629 -7.36 -42.74 -12.02
C ALA A 629 -8.38 -41.97 -12.86
N PRO A 630 -8.02 -41.45 -14.05
CA PRO A 630 -8.97 -40.96 -15.05
C PRO A 630 -10.03 -42.00 -15.39
N LYS A 631 -11.21 -41.55 -15.80
CA LYS A 631 -12.27 -42.40 -16.35
C LYS A 631 -12.30 -42.28 -17.87
N ASP A 632 -12.43 -43.42 -18.54
CA ASP A 632 -12.72 -43.47 -19.96
C ASP A 632 -14.15 -43.00 -20.27
N ALA A 633 -14.49 -42.87 -21.55
CA ALA A 633 -15.84 -42.50 -22.00
C ALA A 633 -16.95 -43.52 -21.62
N SER A 634 -16.62 -44.66 -21.00
CA SER A 634 -17.57 -45.62 -20.42
C SER A 634 -17.77 -45.45 -18.91
N GLY A 635 -16.99 -44.56 -18.27
CA GLY A 635 -16.94 -44.38 -16.82
C GLY A 635 -16.03 -45.39 -16.10
N THR A 636 -15.18 -46.12 -16.84
CA THR A 636 -14.26 -47.13 -16.28
C THR A 636 -12.92 -46.46 -15.93
N PRO A 637 -12.39 -46.63 -14.70
CA PRO A 637 -11.10 -46.08 -14.34
C PRO A 637 -9.92 -46.73 -15.09
N GLU A 638 -9.06 -45.90 -15.68
CA GLU A 638 -7.80 -46.26 -16.36
C GLU A 638 -6.66 -46.33 -15.34
N ALA A 639 -6.50 -47.48 -14.67
CA ALA A 639 -5.54 -47.66 -13.59
C ALA A 639 -4.06 -47.44 -14.04
N GLU A 640 -3.76 -47.63 -15.31
CA GLU A 640 -2.47 -47.34 -15.95
C GLU A 640 -2.12 -45.85 -16.02
N LYS A 641 -3.13 -44.96 -15.90
CA LYS A 641 -2.98 -43.50 -15.80
C LYS A 641 -3.16 -43.01 -14.35
N THR A 642 -3.03 -43.89 -13.35
CA THR A 642 -3.16 -43.48 -11.94
C THR A 642 -2.15 -42.40 -11.61
N PHE A 643 -2.58 -41.26 -11.07
CA PHE A 643 -1.73 -40.14 -10.66
C PHE A 643 -1.94 -39.81 -9.19
N VAL A 644 -0.91 -39.23 -8.56
CA VAL A 644 -0.91 -38.83 -7.14
C VAL A 644 -0.90 -37.32 -7.05
N THR A 645 -1.86 -36.75 -6.33
CA THR A 645 -1.91 -35.34 -5.94
C THR A 645 -1.50 -35.20 -4.48
N VAL A 646 -0.65 -34.23 -4.16
CA VAL A 646 -0.29 -33.86 -2.79
C VAL A 646 -0.58 -32.38 -2.56
N SER A 647 -1.67 -32.10 -1.85
CA SER A 647 -2.09 -30.77 -1.43
C SER A 647 -1.20 -30.24 -0.31
N ASN A 648 -0.76 -28.98 -0.36
CA ASN A 648 0.05 -28.37 0.69
C ASN A 648 -0.32 -26.89 0.96
N HIS A 649 -0.03 -26.41 2.17
CA HIS A 649 -0.06 -24.99 2.54
C HIS A 649 1.04 -24.75 3.58
N PHE A 650 2.17 -24.19 3.15
CA PHE A 650 3.38 -23.99 3.96
C PHE A 650 3.26 -22.83 4.97
N LYS A 651 4.21 -22.74 5.92
CA LYS A 651 4.23 -21.65 6.90
C LYS A 651 4.42 -20.29 6.21
N SER A 652 3.56 -19.33 6.52
CA SER A 652 3.54 -18.05 5.81
C SER A 652 4.66 -17.07 6.13
N LYS A 653 5.02 -16.25 5.13
CA LYS A 653 6.19 -15.34 5.11
C LYS A 653 6.13 -14.18 6.12
N GLY A 654 4.94 -13.84 6.62
CA GLY A 654 4.71 -12.64 7.44
C GLY A 654 4.71 -12.85 8.96
N SER A 655 5.22 -13.99 9.44
CA SER A 655 5.52 -14.23 10.87
C SER A 655 6.44 -15.43 11.02
N GLY A 656 7.36 -15.40 11.98
CA GLY A 656 8.27 -16.52 12.26
C GLY A 656 9.33 -16.13 13.29
N GLU A 657 9.75 -17.11 14.10
CA GLU A 657 10.77 -16.92 15.12
C GLU A 657 11.73 -18.13 15.15
N GLY A 658 12.91 -17.92 15.73
CA GLY A 658 13.94 -18.95 15.88
C GLY A 658 14.96 -18.98 14.74
N PRO A 659 16.02 -19.80 14.87
CA PRO A 659 17.23 -19.67 14.05
C PRO A 659 17.00 -19.97 12.56
N GLY A 660 17.18 -18.96 11.71
CA GLY A 660 16.95 -19.04 10.27
C GLY A 660 15.52 -18.72 9.83
N ASN A 661 14.66 -18.34 10.77
CA ASN A 661 13.30 -17.87 10.51
C ASN A 661 13.17 -16.35 10.64
N GLU A 662 14.23 -15.65 11.04
CA GLU A 662 14.30 -14.19 11.04
C GLU A 662 14.30 -13.63 9.60
N ASP A 663 13.53 -12.57 9.33
CA ASP A 663 13.65 -11.84 8.06
C ASP A 663 15.03 -11.17 7.98
N THR A 664 15.81 -11.55 6.96
CA THR A 664 17.17 -11.04 6.73
C THR A 664 17.23 -9.91 5.70
N GLY A 665 16.09 -9.50 5.12
CA GLY A 665 16.03 -8.52 4.04
C GLY A 665 16.55 -9.03 2.70
N ASP A 666 16.59 -10.36 2.51
CA ASP A 666 17.01 -11.02 1.26
C ASP A 666 15.86 -11.25 0.26
N GLY A 667 14.63 -10.96 0.69
CA GLY A 667 13.37 -11.13 -0.06
C GLY A 667 12.52 -12.33 0.41
N GLN A 668 13.09 -13.25 1.20
CA GLN A 668 12.36 -14.48 1.60
C GLN A 668 11.36 -14.24 2.73
N GLY A 669 11.52 -13.19 3.54
CA GLY A 669 10.67 -12.94 4.70
C GLY A 669 10.91 -13.94 5.83
N PHE A 670 9.99 -13.99 6.79
CA PHE A 670 10.10 -14.87 7.95
C PHE A 670 9.87 -16.35 7.59
N SER A 671 10.18 -17.22 8.56
CA SER A 671 9.95 -18.68 8.51
C SER A 671 10.57 -19.42 7.31
N ASN A 672 11.63 -18.89 6.70
CA ASN A 672 12.29 -19.54 5.58
C ASN A 672 12.91 -20.91 5.96
N ALA A 673 13.58 -21.03 7.11
CA ALA A 673 14.14 -22.31 7.55
C ALA A 673 13.06 -23.37 7.82
N ASP A 674 11.89 -22.99 8.35
CA ASP A 674 10.73 -23.87 8.51
C ASP A 674 10.17 -24.31 7.16
N ARG A 675 9.96 -23.37 6.21
CA ARG A 675 9.53 -23.72 4.84
C ARG A 675 10.51 -24.67 4.14
N VAL A 676 11.83 -24.47 4.31
CA VAL A 676 12.87 -25.39 3.83
C VAL A 676 12.79 -26.77 4.49
N LYS A 677 12.33 -26.86 5.74
CA LYS A 677 12.08 -28.14 6.43
C LYS A 677 10.81 -28.81 5.91
N GLN A 678 9.74 -28.05 5.70
CA GLN A 678 8.47 -28.48 5.11
C GLN A 678 8.66 -29.02 3.70
N ALA A 679 9.45 -28.34 2.85
CA ALA A 679 9.82 -28.81 1.51
C ALA A 679 10.49 -30.20 1.53
N LYS A 680 11.41 -30.44 2.47
CA LYS A 680 12.11 -31.75 2.59
C LYS A 680 11.17 -32.86 3.03
N SER A 681 10.33 -32.57 4.03
CA SER A 681 9.33 -33.52 4.52
C SER A 681 8.28 -33.85 3.44
N LEU A 682 7.85 -32.85 2.66
CA LEU A 682 6.95 -33.03 1.52
C LEU A 682 7.57 -33.92 0.42
N VAL A 683 8.87 -33.78 0.12
CA VAL A 683 9.58 -34.65 -0.85
C VAL A 683 9.60 -36.10 -0.37
N ASP A 684 9.99 -36.34 0.89
CA ASP A 684 10.02 -37.69 1.45
C ASP A 684 8.62 -38.32 1.44
N PHE A 685 7.59 -37.57 1.86
CA PHE A 685 6.19 -37.99 1.85
C PHE A 685 5.67 -38.31 0.44
N ALA A 686 5.87 -37.41 -0.53
CA ALA A 686 5.46 -37.64 -1.91
C ALA A 686 6.16 -38.87 -2.51
N GLY A 687 7.44 -39.08 -2.18
CA GLY A 687 8.17 -40.29 -2.53
C GLY A 687 7.64 -41.57 -1.86
N GLU A 688 6.97 -41.50 -0.70
CA GLU A 688 6.23 -42.64 -0.13
C GLU A 688 4.93 -42.89 -0.88
N GLN A 689 4.16 -41.84 -1.20
CA GLN A 689 2.89 -41.96 -1.93
C GLN A 689 3.10 -42.49 -3.36
N GLN A 690 4.16 -42.04 -4.05
CA GLN A 690 4.60 -42.59 -5.33
C GLN A 690 4.72 -44.13 -5.30
N LYS A 691 5.40 -44.65 -4.26
CA LYS A 691 5.62 -46.10 -4.08
C LYS A 691 4.37 -46.84 -3.64
N ALA A 692 3.45 -46.17 -2.93
CA ALA A 692 2.18 -46.74 -2.51
C ALA A 692 1.19 -46.89 -3.67
N ALA A 693 1.19 -45.93 -4.60
CA ALA A 693 0.35 -45.92 -5.79
C ALA A 693 0.93 -46.72 -6.99
N ASP A 694 2.23 -47.05 -6.98
CA ASP A 694 2.97 -47.66 -8.11
C ASP A 694 2.85 -46.82 -9.40
N SER A 695 3.02 -45.50 -9.25
CA SER A 695 2.85 -44.50 -10.30
C SER A 695 4.05 -43.56 -10.43
N ASP A 696 4.38 -43.17 -11.66
CA ASP A 696 5.38 -42.14 -11.97
C ASP A 696 4.76 -40.72 -12.11
N TYR A 697 3.43 -40.60 -12.03
CA TYR A 697 2.69 -39.33 -12.19
C TYR A 697 2.39 -38.70 -10.82
N VAL A 698 3.35 -37.96 -10.25
CA VAL A 698 3.22 -37.28 -8.95
C VAL A 698 3.22 -35.76 -9.11
N TYR A 699 2.23 -35.10 -8.52
CA TYR A 699 2.04 -33.66 -8.52
C TYR A 699 1.97 -33.11 -7.10
N LEU A 700 2.77 -32.09 -6.78
CA LEU A 700 2.67 -31.31 -5.55
C LEU A 700 1.96 -30.00 -5.89
N LEU A 701 0.88 -29.68 -5.20
CA LEU A 701 0.04 -28.54 -5.57
C LEU A 701 -0.46 -27.79 -4.34
N GLY A 702 -0.55 -26.47 -4.45
CA GLY A 702 -1.02 -25.60 -3.39
C GLY A 702 -0.12 -24.39 -3.13
N ASP A 703 -0.31 -23.78 -1.97
CA ASP A 703 0.38 -22.54 -1.56
C ASP A 703 1.68 -22.90 -0.81
N PHE A 704 2.80 -22.75 -1.51
CA PHE A 704 4.13 -23.01 -0.94
C PHE A 704 4.65 -21.83 -0.11
N ASN A 705 3.90 -20.72 -0.07
CA ASN A 705 4.25 -19.46 0.56
C ASN A 705 5.69 -19.02 0.22
N SER A 706 6.10 -19.29 -1.02
CA SER A 706 7.48 -19.17 -1.49
C SER A 706 7.49 -18.86 -2.97
N TYR A 707 8.25 -17.83 -3.36
CA TYR A 707 8.44 -17.52 -4.77
C TYR A 707 9.43 -18.49 -5.43
N THR A 708 9.34 -18.64 -6.76
CA THR A 708 10.03 -19.66 -7.57
C THR A 708 11.55 -19.80 -7.30
N GLN A 709 12.27 -18.73 -6.95
CA GLN A 709 13.72 -18.78 -6.70
C GLN A 709 14.10 -18.88 -5.21
N GLU A 710 13.14 -18.98 -4.29
CA GLU A 710 13.37 -19.11 -2.85
C GLU A 710 13.81 -20.52 -2.43
N ASP A 711 14.58 -20.59 -1.35
CA ASP A 711 15.22 -21.82 -0.86
C ASP A 711 14.30 -23.06 -0.73
N PRO A 712 13.03 -22.97 -0.25
CA PRO A 712 12.13 -24.13 -0.21
C PRO A 712 11.76 -24.65 -1.60
N MET A 713 11.53 -23.80 -2.60
CA MET A 713 11.23 -24.24 -3.98
C MET A 713 12.42 -24.99 -4.59
N GLN A 714 13.63 -24.54 -4.25
CA GLN A 714 14.87 -25.10 -4.77
C GLN A 714 15.14 -26.50 -4.21
N VAL A 715 14.67 -26.83 -3.00
CA VAL A 715 14.65 -28.22 -2.49
C VAL A 715 13.78 -29.13 -3.37
N LEU A 716 12.63 -28.64 -3.83
CA LEU A 716 11.69 -29.40 -4.64
C LEU A 716 12.26 -29.63 -6.05
N TYR A 717 12.93 -28.62 -6.62
CA TYR A 717 13.63 -28.77 -7.90
C TYR A 717 14.86 -29.70 -7.81
N GLU A 718 15.62 -29.65 -6.72
CA GLU A 718 16.72 -30.61 -6.45
C GLU A 718 16.20 -32.05 -6.29
N ALA A 719 14.95 -32.24 -5.89
CA ALA A 719 14.28 -33.54 -5.82
C ALA A 719 13.70 -34.04 -7.16
N GLY A 720 13.81 -33.25 -8.25
CA GLY A 720 13.36 -33.62 -9.59
C GLY A 720 11.95 -33.12 -9.96
N TYR A 721 11.35 -32.22 -9.19
CA TYR A 721 10.11 -31.56 -9.59
C TYR A 721 10.38 -30.35 -10.51
N LYS A 722 9.45 -30.05 -11.40
CA LYS A 722 9.41 -28.81 -12.19
C LYS A 722 8.15 -28.03 -11.87
N ASP A 723 8.26 -26.71 -11.78
CA ASP A 723 7.08 -25.84 -11.67
C ASP A 723 6.43 -25.65 -13.04
N VAL A 724 5.26 -26.25 -13.22
CA VAL A 724 4.50 -26.21 -14.47
C VAL A 724 4.08 -24.79 -14.83
N GLY A 725 3.80 -23.94 -13.83
CA GLY A 725 3.45 -22.54 -14.05
C GLY A 725 4.59 -21.80 -14.75
N SER A 726 5.77 -21.76 -14.13
CA SER A 726 6.95 -21.06 -14.66
C SER A 726 7.47 -21.59 -16.01
N GLU A 727 7.18 -22.84 -16.37
CA GLU A 727 7.61 -23.47 -17.63
C GLU A 727 6.62 -23.27 -18.79
N MET A 728 5.34 -22.95 -18.51
CA MET A 728 4.26 -22.93 -19.51
C MET A 728 3.47 -21.62 -19.62
N THR A 729 3.53 -20.71 -18.62
CA THR A 729 2.83 -19.42 -18.64
C THR A 729 3.68 -18.29 -18.06
N ASP A 730 3.37 -17.05 -18.43
CA ASP A 730 3.98 -15.82 -17.91
C ASP A 730 3.11 -15.12 -16.85
N LYS A 731 1.90 -15.62 -16.61
CA LYS A 731 0.98 -15.19 -15.55
C LYS A 731 1.54 -15.49 -14.15
N SER A 732 0.91 -14.99 -13.11
CA SER A 732 1.37 -15.10 -11.72
C SER A 732 0.21 -15.18 -10.74
N THR A 733 0.40 -15.82 -9.59
CA THR A 733 -0.72 -16.11 -8.66
C THR A 733 -0.95 -15.06 -7.58
N TYR A 734 0.01 -14.16 -7.34
CA TYR A 734 -0.01 -13.24 -6.21
C TYR A 734 0.58 -11.85 -6.52
N VAL A 735 0.05 -10.83 -5.82
CA VAL A 735 0.57 -9.45 -5.85
C VAL A 735 0.80 -8.96 -4.42
N PHE A 736 2.02 -8.52 -4.11
CA PHE A 736 2.37 -8.01 -2.78
C PHE A 736 3.13 -6.68 -2.88
N LYS A 737 2.58 -5.61 -2.30
CA LYS A 737 3.13 -4.24 -2.36
C LYS A 737 3.48 -3.84 -3.81
N GLY A 738 2.59 -4.12 -4.75
CA GLY A 738 2.78 -3.86 -6.17
C GLY A 738 3.80 -4.74 -6.90
N ARG A 739 4.40 -5.74 -6.25
CA ARG A 739 5.31 -6.73 -6.88
C ARG A 739 4.53 -8.00 -7.20
N THR A 740 4.54 -8.41 -8.46
CA THR A 740 3.84 -9.61 -8.97
C THR A 740 4.76 -10.82 -9.08
N GLY A 741 4.29 -11.99 -8.67
CA GLY A 741 4.97 -13.29 -8.75
C GLY A 741 4.07 -14.42 -8.21
N SER A 742 4.53 -15.68 -8.19
CA SER A 742 3.70 -16.82 -7.76
C SER A 742 4.06 -17.35 -6.37
N LEU A 743 3.05 -17.65 -5.55
CA LEU A 743 3.20 -18.40 -4.29
C LEU A 743 2.52 -19.78 -4.36
N ASP A 744 1.51 -19.90 -5.24
CA ASP A 744 0.80 -21.13 -5.54
C ASP A 744 1.43 -21.77 -6.77
N HIS A 745 1.73 -23.05 -6.68
CA HIS A 745 2.38 -23.79 -7.75
C HIS A 745 1.71 -25.14 -7.97
N ILE A 746 1.86 -25.67 -9.19
CA ILE A 746 1.65 -27.09 -9.48
C ILE A 746 2.99 -27.62 -9.97
N LEU A 747 3.64 -28.42 -9.12
CA LEU A 747 4.93 -29.02 -9.38
C LEU A 747 4.76 -30.46 -9.86
N ALA A 748 5.21 -30.77 -11.05
CA ALA A 748 5.16 -32.13 -11.60
C ALA A 748 6.53 -32.82 -11.48
N LEU A 749 6.54 -34.09 -11.06
CA LEU A 749 7.76 -34.90 -11.01
C LEU A 749 8.27 -35.20 -12.43
N ASP A 750 9.51 -34.78 -12.73
CA ASP A 750 10.21 -35.07 -13.98
C ASP A 750 11.26 -36.16 -13.76
N THR A 751 10.94 -37.37 -14.23
CA THR A 751 11.83 -38.54 -14.20
C THR A 751 12.60 -38.74 -15.51
N SER A 752 12.49 -37.82 -16.47
CA SER A 752 13.04 -37.96 -17.82
C SER A 752 14.56 -38.14 -17.79
N GLY A 753 15.03 -39.23 -18.42
CA GLY A 753 16.43 -39.65 -18.38
C GLY A 753 16.76 -40.74 -17.35
N THR A 754 15.85 -41.06 -16.44
CA THR A 754 15.86 -42.38 -15.77
C THR A 754 15.26 -43.44 -16.70
N ALA A 755 15.72 -44.68 -16.61
CA ALA A 755 15.16 -45.77 -17.43
C ALA A 755 13.85 -46.24 -16.79
N GLY A 756 12.72 -45.67 -17.26
CA GLY A 756 11.38 -45.97 -16.76
C GLY A 756 11.07 -47.47 -16.72
N THR A 757 10.33 -47.87 -15.70
CA THR A 757 9.93 -49.28 -15.48
C THR A 757 8.76 -49.73 -16.36
N GLY A 758 8.00 -48.80 -16.93
CA GLY A 758 6.88 -49.07 -17.83
C GLY A 758 7.32 -49.22 -19.29
N SER A 759 7.01 -50.36 -19.91
CA SER A 759 7.12 -50.56 -21.36
C SER A 759 5.74 -50.55 -22.02
N GLN A 760 5.12 -49.39 -22.14
CA GLN A 760 4.04 -49.11 -23.10
C GLN A 760 4.46 -47.88 -23.92
N ALA A 761 4.29 -47.94 -25.24
CA ALA A 761 4.89 -46.94 -26.14
C ALA A 761 4.08 -45.65 -26.26
N ASP A 762 2.89 -45.62 -25.64
CA ASP A 762 1.81 -44.67 -25.91
C ASP A 762 1.40 -43.88 -24.65
N LEU A 763 2.14 -44.00 -23.54
CA LEU A 763 1.93 -43.23 -22.30
C LEU A 763 3.13 -42.30 -22.03
N PRO A 764 2.92 -41.13 -21.39
CA PRO A 764 4.00 -40.23 -20.98
C PRO A 764 5.02 -40.88 -20.04
N THR A 765 6.26 -40.41 -20.07
CA THR A 765 7.36 -41.00 -19.29
C THR A 765 7.51 -40.46 -17.87
N SER A 766 6.87 -39.34 -17.55
CA SER A 766 6.91 -38.68 -16.24
C SER A 766 5.63 -37.88 -16.01
N ALA A 767 5.45 -37.31 -14.81
CA ALA A 767 4.35 -36.41 -14.52
C ALA A 767 4.44 -35.13 -15.37
N PHE A 768 5.63 -34.56 -15.54
CA PHE A 768 5.81 -33.36 -16.36
C PHE A 768 5.56 -33.62 -17.86
N ASP A 769 5.97 -34.79 -18.37
CA ASP A 769 5.66 -35.20 -19.76
C ASP A 769 4.15 -35.45 -20.00
N ALA A 770 3.37 -35.63 -18.94
CA ALA A 770 1.92 -35.86 -19.02
C ALA A 770 1.11 -34.55 -19.03
N VAL A 771 1.73 -33.39 -18.77
CA VAL A 771 1.05 -32.09 -18.81
C VAL A 771 0.88 -31.63 -20.26
N THR A 772 -0.34 -31.20 -20.61
CA THR A 772 -0.68 -30.71 -21.95
C THR A 772 -0.46 -29.20 -22.08
N VAL A 773 -1.13 -28.41 -21.25
CA VAL A 773 -1.05 -26.94 -21.15
C VAL A 773 -1.33 -26.53 -19.69
N ALA A 774 -0.92 -25.34 -19.30
CA ALA A 774 -1.24 -24.73 -18.02
C ALA A 774 -1.81 -23.31 -18.19
N ASP A 775 -2.67 -22.90 -17.26
CA ASP A 775 -3.16 -21.53 -17.11
C ASP A 775 -3.10 -21.09 -15.63
N ILE A 776 -3.03 -19.79 -15.41
CA ILE A 776 -3.30 -19.16 -14.12
C ILE A 776 -4.45 -18.20 -14.38
N TRP A 777 -5.63 -18.52 -13.85
CA TRP A 777 -6.83 -17.75 -14.17
C TRP A 777 -6.92 -16.53 -13.25
N SER A 778 -6.45 -15.38 -13.75
CA SER A 778 -6.30 -14.15 -12.97
C SER A 778 -7.64 -13.46 -12.65
N ILE A 779 -8.34 -14.00 -11.65
CA ILE A 779 -9.64 -13.52 -11.14
C ILE A 779 -9.57 -12.89 -9.75
N ASN A 780 -8.45 -12.98 -9.04
CA ASN A 780 -8.31 -12.70 -7.61
C ASN A 780 -7.18 -11.72 -7.30
N SER A 781 -5.92 -12.11 -7.54
CA SER A 781 -4.75 -11.35 -7.07
C SER A 781 -4.61 -10.00 -7.78
N VAL A 782 -5.10 -9.94 -9.03
CA VAL A 782 -5.13 -8.74 -9.87
C VAL A 782 -6.33 -7.83 -9.64
N GLU A 783 -7.38 -8.29 -8.95
CA GLU A 783 -8.60 -7.51 -8.70
C GLU A 783 -8.46 -6.59 -7.47
N PRO A 784 -9.05 -5.39 -7.49
CA PRO A 784 -9.14 -4.50 -6.33
C PRO A 784 -9.73 -5.18 -5.09
N LEU A 785 -9.11 -4.93 -3.93
CA LEU A 785 -9.56 -5.42 -2.63
C LEU A 785 -11.02 -5.01 -2.29
N ALA A 786 -11.53 -3.94 -2.89
CA ALA A 786 -12.90 -3.46 -2.70
C ALA A 786 -13.99 -4.45 -3.13
N PHE A 787 -13.68 -5.36 -4.07
CA PHE A 787 -14.62 -6.36 -4.60
C PHE A 787 -14.71 -7.63 -3.74
N GLU A 788 -13.82 -7.77 -2.77
CA GLU A 788 -13.77 -8.91 -1.85
C GLU A 788 -14.98 -8.87 -0.90
N TYR A 789 -15.60 -10.01 -0.60
CA TYR A 789 -16.73 -10.10 0.33
C TYR A 789 -16.45 -9.44 1.70
N SER A 790 -15.17 -9.42 2.08
CA SER A 790 -14.63 -8.85 3.31
C SER A 790 -14.61 -7.31 3.34
N ARG A 791 -14.93 -6.62 2.23
CA ARG A 791 -15.13 -5.16 2.14
C ARG A 791 -16.58 -4.73 1.88
N PHE A 792 -17.52 -5.68 1.86
CA PHE A 792 -18.94 -5.40 1.67
C PHE A 792 -19.44 -4.23 2.55
N ASN A 793 -20.07 -3.22 1.95
CA ASN A 793 -20.59 -2.01 2.61
C ASN A 793 -19.53 -1.19 3.41
N TYR A 794 -18.23 -1.31 3.12
CA TYR A 794 -17.20 -0.46 3.76
C TYR A 794 -17.22 0.98 3.23
N ASN A 795 -17.69 1.17 1.99
CA ASN A 795 -17.95 2.46 1.36
C ASN A 795 -19.44 2.54 0.96
N ILE A 796 -19.93 3.74 0.62
CA ILE A 796 -21.27 3.96 0.07
C ILE A 796 -21.45 3.40 -1.34
N SER A 797 -20.37 3.30 -2.11
CA SER A 797 -20.32 2.40 -3.26
C SER A 797 -20.28 0.97 -2.71
N ASP A 798 -21.37 0.24 -2.84
CA ASP A 798 -21.27 -1.21 -2.87
C ASP A 798 -20.53 -1.59 -4.15
N LEU A 799 -19.61 -2.55 -4.03
CA LEU A 799 -18.74 -3.00 -5.11
C LEU A 799 -18.56 -4.53 -5.08
N TYR A 800 -19.34 -5.21 -4.22
CA TYR A 800 -19.44 -6.67 -4.20
C TYR A 800 -20.47 -7.11 -5.24
N GLU A 801 -20.02 -7.85 -6.25
CA GLU A 801 -20.90 -8.59 -7.16
C GLU A 801 -20.90 -10.09 -6.81
N PRO A 802 -22.01 -10.83 -7.01
CA PRO A 802 -22.11 -12.27 -6.72
C PRO A 802 -21.46 -13.14 -7.82
N ASP A 803 -20.25 -12.78 -8.25
CA ASP A 803 -19.47 -13.41 -9.32
C ASP A 803 -18.14 -14.02 -8.81
N GLN A 804 -17.35 -14.63 -9.71
CA GLN A 804 -16.05 -15.24 -9.38
C GLN A 804 -14.93 -14.24 -9.03
N PHE A 805 -15.05 -12.96 -9.38
CA PHE A 805 -13.91 -12.03 -9.28
C PHE A 805 -13.68 -11.63 -7.81
N ARG A 806 -12.42 -11.63 -7.37
CA ARG A 806 -12.02 -11.39 -5.97
C ARG A 806 -12.72 -12.34 -4.98
N ALA A 807 -12.84 -13.61 -5.36
CA ALA A 807 -13.20 -14.71 -4.45
C ALA A 807 -12.09 -15.00 -3.41
N SER A 808 -10.84 -14.65 -3.73
CA SER A 808 -9.66 -14.82 -2.90
C SER A 808 -8.64 -13.70 -3.15
N ASP A 809 -7.51 -13.71 -2.45
CA ASP A 809 -6.31 -12.91 -2.78
C ASP A 809 -5.26 -13.67 -3.63
N HIS A 810 -5.48 -14.96 -3.89
CA HIS A 810 -4.65 -15.83 -4.75
C HIS A 810 -5.40 -16.28 -6.02
N ASP A 811 -4.74 -16.27 -7.18
CA ASP A 811 -5.30 -16.79 -8.44
C ASP A 811 -5.16 -18.33 -8.54
N PRO A 812 -6.19 -19.06 -8.97
CA PRO A 812 -6.09 -20.51 -9.17
C PRO A 812 -5.16 -20.88 -10.35
N VAL A 813 -4.30 -21.87 -10.10
CA VAL A 813 -3.49 -22.52 -11.14
C VAL A 813 -4.27 -23.72 -11.69
N LEU A 814 -4.29 -23.90 -13.02
CA LEU A 814 -4.96 -24.99 -13.72
C LEU A 814 -3.97 -25.68 -14.68
N VAL A 815 -3.95 -27.02 -14.70
CA VAL A 815 -3.14 -27.81 -15.64
C VAL A 815 -3.97 -28.94 -16.26
N GLY A 816 -3.78 -29.18 -17.56
CA GLY A 816 -4.35 -30.32 -18.28
C GLY A 816 -3.40 -31.50 -18.28
N LEU A 817 -3.92 -32.73 -18.13
CA LEU A 817 -3.15 -33.96 -18.07
C LEU A 817 -3.64 -35.00 -19.08
N PHE A 818 -2.69 -35.76 -19.62
CA PHE A 818 -2.85 -36.84 -20.59
C PHE A 818 -3.59 -36.38 -21.85
N ASP A 819 -2.86 -36.09 -22.92
CA ASP A 819 -3.46 -35.74 -24.22
C ASP A 819 -4.63 -36.65 -24.61
N GLU A 820 -5.73 -36.05 -25.08
CA GLU A 820 -6.84 -36.79 -25.67
C GLU A 820 -6.36 -37.43 -26.97
N ASP A 821 -5.98 -38.70 -26.86
CA ASP A 821 -5.41 -39.48 -27.93
C ASP A 821 -6.32 -39.46 -29.18
N SER A 822 -5.86 -38.82 -30.26
CA SER A 822 -6.62 -38.65 -31.51
C SER A 822 -6.86 -39.95 -32.30
N SER A 823 -6.72 -41.11 -31.64
CA SER A 823 -6.84 -42.48 -32.15
C SER A 823 -8.28 -42.91 -32.48
N GLY A 824 -9.15 -41.94 -32.81
CA GLY A 824 -10.49 -42.10 -33.37
C GLY A 824 -10.61 -41.88 -34.89
N GLY A 825 -9.49 -41.67 -35.61
CA GLY A 825 -9.49 -41.37 -37.04
C GLY A 825 -8.37 -42.06 -37.82
N GLY A 826 -8.73 -43.04 -38.66
CA GLY A 826 -7.81 -43.59 -39.66
C GLY A 826 -7.78 -42.73 -40.94
N ASP A 827 -6.59 -42.68 -41.52
CA ASP A 827 -6.23 -42.21 -42.87
C ASP A 827 -6.01 -40.69 -43.13
N ASP A 828 -4.86 -40.45 -43.79
CA ASP A 828 -4.44 -39.34 -44.64
C ASP A 828 -3.86 -38.00 -44.07
N ALA A 829 -2.51 -37.99 -44.08
CA ALA A 829 -1.65 -37.05 -44.83
C ALA A 829 -1.14 -35.73 -44.18
N ASP A 830 0.18 -35.76 -43.88
CA ASP A 830 1.22 -34.79 -44.28
C ASP A 830 0.84 -33.29 -44.37
N GLY A 831 1.33 -32.49 -43.40
CA GLY A 831 1.10 -31.05 -43.37
C GLY A 831 1.92 -30.31 -42.31
N GLY A 832 3.26 -30.42 -42.35
CA GLY A 832 4.11 -29.64 -41.45
C GLY A 832 3.97 -28.13 -41.67
N GLN A 833 3.53 -27.38 -40.66
CA GLN A 833 3.54 -25.91 -40.69
C GLN A 833 4.73 -25.38 -39.88
N ALA A 834 5.62 -24.69 -40.59
CA ALA A 834 6.71 -23.96 -39.99
C ALA A 834 6.24 -22.60 -39.46
N ASN A 835 6.82 -22.21 -38.32
CA ASN A 835 6.76 -20.89 -37.72
C ASN A 835 6.98 -19.77 -38.77
N ALA A 836 6.13 -18.74 -38.76
CA ALA A 836 6.19 -17.60 -39.67
C ALA A 836 6.09 -16.28 -38.89
N THR A 837 7.25 -15.71 -38.56
CA THR A 837 7.39 -14.33 -38.06
C THR A 837 6.93 -13.33 -39.12
N ALA A 838 6.10 -12.37 -38.72
CA ALA A 838 5.65 -11.29 -39.60
C ALA A 838 6.65 -10.13 -39.61
N ASP A 839 7.28 -9.91 -40.77
CA ASP A 839 7.87 -8.64 -41.18
C ASP A 839 7.22 -8.27 -42.52
N ASP A 840 6.38 -7.23 -42.57
CA ASP A 840 6.03 -6.57 -43.84
C ASP A 840 6.26 -5.07 -43.74
N ASN A 841 7.04 -4.56 -44.68
CA ASN A 841 7.33 -3.16 -44.82
C ASN A 841 7.59 -2.82 -46.29
N GLY A 842 6.52 -2.52 -47.02
CA GLY A 842 6.59 -1.46 -48.02
C GLY A 842 6.30 -1.80 -49.49
N ALA A 843 5.23 -1.15 -49.96
CA ALA A 843 5.23 -0.34 -51.18
C ALA A 843 4.88 -0.98 -52.55
N ASN A 844 3.62 -0.73 -52.94
CA ASN A 844 3.28 0.18 -54.05
C ASN A 844 3.44 -0.32 -55.51
N ALA A 845 2.32 -0.47 -56.25
CA ALA A 845 2.00 0.38 -57.43
C ALA A 845 0.77 -0.09 -58.26
N ASP A 846 -0.04 0.90 -58.65
CA ASP A 846 -0.81 1.06 -59.91
C ASP A 846 -1.90 0.06 -60.37
N GLY A 847 -3.12 0.58 -60.62
CA GLY A 847 -4.09 -0.05 -61.53
C GLY A 847 -5.56 0.46 -61.49
N ALA A 848 -5.85 1.55 -62.20
CA ALA A 848 -7.17 2.15 -62.52
C ALA A 848 -8.41 1.20 -62.60
N GLN A 849 -9.58 1.49 -62.02
CA GLN A 849 -10.62 2.54 -62.31
C GLN A 849 -11.73 2.07 -63.28
N ASP A 850 -12.94 2.65 -63.16
CA ASP A 850 -14.18 2.47 -63.96
C ASP A 850 -15.02 1.22 -63.55
N ASP A 851 -16.38 1.20 -63.55
CA ASP A 851 -17.40 2.27 -63.67
C ASP A 851 -18.76 1.81 -63.07
N ALA A 852 -19.78 2.68 -63.08
CA ALA A 852 -21.04 2.51 -62.32
C ALA A 852 -22.26 1.88 -63.06
N ASP A 853 -23.33 1.66 -62.27
CA ASP A 853 -24.78 1.56 -62.62
C ASP A 853 -25.33 0.24 -63.22
N GLY A 854 -26.60 -0.14 -62.92
CA GLY A 854 -27.16 -1.38 -63.51
C GLY A 854 -28.60 -1.87 -63.29
N SER A 855 -29.31 -1.60 -62.17
CA SER A 855 -30.79 -1.76 -62.00
C SER A 855 -31.51 -3.15 -62.04
N GLN A 856 -32.65 -3.21 -61.32
CA GLN A 856 -33.88 -4.06 -61.48
C GLN A 856 -33.85 -5.58 -61.09
N ASP A 857 -34.90 -6.20 -60.49
CA ASP A 857 -36.32 -5.80 -60.33
C ASP A 857 -37.12 -6.47 -59.15
N ASN A 858 -38.14 -5.75 -58.64
CA ASN A 858 -39.47 -6.11 -58.09
C ASN A 858 -39.81 -6.87 -56.75
N GLY A 859 -40.76 -6.27 -55.98
CA GLY A 859 -41.79 -6.95 -55.14
C GLY A 859 -41.95 -6.49 -53.66
N ASN A 860 -42.59 -5.35 -53.31
CA ASN A 860 -44.04 -5.13 -53.04
C ASN A 860 -44.60 -5.91 -51.80
N ALA A 861 -45.26 -5.38 -50.74
CA ALA A 861 -45.89 -4.07 -50.41
C ALA A 861 -46.02 -3.89 -48.85
N ASP A 862 -45.90 -2.68 -48.25
CA ASP A 862 -47.00 -1.77 -47.76
C ASP A 862 -47.52 -2.06 -46.31
N GLY A 863 -47.61 -1.14 -45.33
CA GLY A 863 -47.20 0.28 -45.21
C GLY A 863 -47.69 1.00 -43.91
N GLY A 864 -47.22 2.23 -43.63
CA GLY A 864 -47.73 3.20 -42.60
C GLY A 864 -47.17 3.05 -41.14
N GLN A 865 -46.63 4.03 -40.38
CA GLN A 865 -46.76 5.51 -40.22
C GLN A 865 -48.12 5.99 -39.65
N ASP A 866 -48.28 6.94 -38.71
CA ASP A 866 -47.36 7.88 -37.97
C ASP A 866 -47.97 8.30 -36.58
N ASP A 867 -47.14 8.88 -35.70
CA ASP A 867 -47.34 9.99 -34.74
C ASP A 867 -48.45 10.12 -33.64
N SER A 868 -47.97 10.59 -32.47
CA SER A 868 -48.50 11.66 -31.57
C SER A 868 -49.45 11.39 -30.37
N ASP A 869 -48.97 11.85 -29.20
CA ASP A 869 -49.59 12.51 -28.02
C ASP A 869 -51.10 12.37 -27.70
N GLY A 870 -51.43 12.19 -26.41
CA GLY A 870 -52.78 12.49 -25.89
C GLY A 870 -53.11 11.98 -24.47
N ASP A 871 -53.00 12.88 -23.49
CA ASP A 871 -53.35 12.74 -22.06
C ASP A 871 -54.88 12.54 -21.77
N GLN A 872 -55.20 12.19 -20.51
CA GLN A 872 -56.49 12.38 -19.79
C GLN A 872 -57.63 11.31 -19.79
N ASP A 873 -57.64 10.54 -18.68
CA ASP A 873 -58.67 10.60 -17.60
C ASP A 873 -59.96 9.72 -17.57
N SER A 874 -60.14 9.12 -16.37
CA SER A 874 -61.37 8.99 -15.56
C SER A 874 -62.40 7.84 -15.66
N ALA A 875 -62.59 7.19 -14.49
CA ALA A 875 -63.83 6.68 -13.87
C ALA A 875 -64.44 5.34 -14.36
N ASP A 876 -65.04 4.47 -13.53
CA ASP A 876 -65.39 4.58 -12.09
C ASP A 876 -65.70 3.23 -11.39
N SER A 877 -65.84 3.29 -10.05
CA SER A 877 -66.67 2.46 -9.12
C SER A 877 -66.17 1.16 -8.42
N ASP A 878 -65.89 1.33 -7.11
CA ASP A 878 -66.54 0.66 -5.94
C ASP A 878 -66.17 -0.80 -5.54
N GLY A 879 -65.71 -1.10 -4.30
CA GLY A 879 -65.27 -0.25 -3.18
C GLY A 879 -65.32 -0.90 -1.77
N SER A 880 -64.92 -0.11 -0.74
CA SER A 880 -65.25 -0.22 0.71
C SER A 880 -64.58 -1.35 1.56
N GLN A 881 -64.10 -1.18 2.82
CA GLN A 881 -63.79 -0.08 3.79
C GLN A 881 -63.04 -0.69 5.02
N ASN A 882 -62.45 -0.03 6.06
CA ASN A 882 -62.41 1.36 6.58
C ASN A 882 -61.02 1.65 7.22
N ASP A 883 -60.57 2.92 7.17
CA ASP A 883 -60.17 3.85 8.27
C ASP A 883 -59.42 3.33 9.55
N ALA A 884 -58.29 3.87 10.04
CA ALA A 884 -57.85 5.27 10.36
C ALA A 884 -58.48 5.82 11.69
N ASP A 885 -57.87 6.68 12.54
CA ASP A 885 -56.61 7.46 12.55
C ASP A 885 -56.27 8.00 14.00
N GLU A 886 -55.24 8.86 14.13
CA GLU A 886 -54.97 9.92 15.15
C GLU A 886 -54.37 9.60 16.56
N ASN A 887 -53.04 9.77 16.67
CA ASN A 887 -52.28 10.83 17.37
C ASN A 887 -52.70 11.41 18.78
N VAL A 888 -51.69 11.65 19.64
CA VAL A 888 -51.48 12.73 20.67
C VAL A 888 -50.76 12.19 21.94
N GLY A 889 -49.68 12.86 22.40
CA GLY A 889 -48.77 12.38 23.47
C GLY A 889 -48.69 13.22 24.78
N ARG A 890 -47.46 13.28 25.36
CA ARG A 890 -46.99 13.81 26.68
C ARG A 890 -46.73 12.72 27.74
N GLN A 891 -45.48 12.57 28.22
CA GLN A 891 -44.90 13.16 29.46
C GLN A 891 -45.74 12.86 30.72
N ASP A 892 -45.24 12.19 31.77
CA ASP A 892 -44.19 12.69 32.69
C ASP A 892 -43.58 11.55 33.58
N SER A 893 -42.82 11.92 34.61
CA SER A 893 -41.61 11.29 35.14
C SER A 893 -41.69 10.49 36.48
N SER A 894 -40.60 9.74 36.73
CA SER A 894 -39.79 9.72 37.99
C SER A 894 -39.90 8.62 39.08
N ALA A 895 -38.71 8.29 39.62
CA ALA A 895 -38.35 7.68 40.92
C ALA A 895 -38.82 6.23 41.24
N GLY A 896 -38.03 5.35 41.87
CA GLY A 896 -36.66 5.36 42.46
C GLY A 896 -36.38 3.94 43.04
N ALA A 897 -35.36 3.60 43.83
CA ALA A 897 -34.15 4.30 44.28
C ALA A 897 -33.10 3.29 44.83
N ASN A 898 -31.83 3.66 44.66
CA ASN A 898 -30.60 3.28 45.39
C ASN A 898 -30.67 2.39 46.68
N SER A 899 -29.80 1.37 46.75
CA SER A 899 -29.10 0.99 48.00
C SER A 899 -27.78 0.28 47.70
N GLY A 900 -26.67 0.71 48.29
CA GLY A 900 -25.36 0.04 48.17
C GLY A 900 -24.88 -0.58 49.47
N SER A 901 -23.81 -1.39 49.41
CA SER A 901 -22.99 -1.75 50.58
C SER A 901 -21.56 -2.05 50.15
N THR A 902 -20.61 -1.30 50.73
CA THR A 902 -19.18 -1.61 50.69
C THR A 902 -18.83 -2.72 51.70
N ALA A 903 -17.82 -3.54 51.42
CA ALA A 903 -16.67 -3.80 52.31
C ALA A 903 -15.86 -5.08 51.95
N ASN A 904 -14.66 -4.86 51.42
CA ASN A 904 -13.37 -5.44 51.87
C ASN A 904 -13.12 -6.97 51.80
N GLY A 905 -12.13 -7.39 50.99
CA GLY A 905 -11.65 -8.78 50.91
C GLY A 905 -10.47 -8.97 49.93
N THR A 906 -9.26 -8.67 50.38
CA THR A 906 -7.98 -8.75 49.63
C THR A 906 -7.63 -10.14 49.06
N SER A 907 -7.11 -10.23 47.83
CA SER A 907 -5.70 -10.62 47.54
C SER A 907 -5.38 -11.04 46.08
N ALA A 908 -4.29 -10.49 45.54
CA ALA A 908 -3.33 -11.04 44.55
C ALA A 908 -3.67 -11.20 43.04
N ASN A 909 -3.08 -10.27 42.26
CA ASN A 909 -2.30 -10.43 41.02
C ASN A 909 -2.79 -11.27 39.82
N GLY A 910 -2.91 -10.57 38.69
CA GLY A 910 -2.97 -11.10 37.32
C GLY A 910 -3.27 -9.94 36.37
N THR A 911 -2.26 -9.15 36.00
CA THR A 911 -2.44 -7.88 35.28
C THR A 911 -2.78 -8.08 33.80
N SER A 912 -4.01 -7.75 33.42
CA SER A 912 -4.40 -7.51 32.03
C SER A 912 -3.96 -6.11 31.62
N ALA A 913 -3.04 -6.00 30.66
CA ALA A 913 -2.83 -4.76 29.94
C ALA A 913 -3.95 -4.61 28.88
N SER A 914 -4.59 -3.45 28.86
CA SER A 914 -5.54 -3.08 27.81
C SER A 914 -4.81 -2.28 26.75
N ASP A 915 -4.76 -2.81 25.53
CA ASP A 915 -4.24 -2.08 24.37
C ASP A 915 -5.40 -1.51 23.55
N ALA A 916 -5.27 -0.27 23.11
CA ALA A 916 -6.31 0.48 22.40
C ALA A 916 -5.66 1.52 21.49
N GLY A 917 -5.78 1.31 20.17
CA GLY A 917 -5.42 2.30 19.16
C GLY A 917 -4.26 1.90 18.25
N ARG A 918 -4.50 0.96 17.32
CA ARG A 918 -3.77 0.90 16.05
C ARG A 918 -4.76 0.80 14.89
N GLY A 919 -4.45 1.51 13.80
CA GLY A 919 -5.23 1.49 12.55
C GLY A 919 -5.25 0.08 11.93
N GLY A 920 -6.30 -0.19 11.16
CA GLY A 920 -6.63 -1.56 10.74
C GLY A 920 -5.62 -2.20 9.79
N ASN A 921 -5.37 -3.49 10.01
CA ASN A 921 -4.82 -4.46 9.06
C ASN A 921 -5.56 -5.77 9.28
N LEU A 922 -6.31 -6.25 8.29
CA LEU A 922 -7.06 -7.51 8.41
C LEU A 922 -6.08 -8.68 8.66
N PRO A 923 -6.49 -9.75 9.39
CA PRO A 923 -5.71 -10.96 9.44
C PRO A 923 -5.65 -11.60 8.05
N ARG A 924 -4.54 -11.42 7.36
CA ARG A 924 -4.11 -12.33 6.29
C ARG A 924 -3.58 -13.61 6.91
N THR A 925 -3.47 -14.66 6.12
CA THR A 925 -2.63 -15.84 6.40
C THR A 925 -1.13 -15.47 6.35
N GLY A 926 -0.68 -14.58 7.23
CA GLY A 926 0.72 -14.17 7.37
C GLY A 926 0.94 -12.66 7.26
N SER A 927 0.51 -11.88 8.25
CA SER A 927 0.94 -10.48 8.38
C SER A 927 0.91 -9.98 9.83
N GLU A 928 2.02 -10.15 10.56
CA GLU A 928 2.29 -9.47 11.83
C GLU A 928 3.65 -8.75 11.75
N LEU A 929 3.60 -7.42 11.68
CA LEU A 929 4.68 -6.44 11.92
C LEU A 929 5.99 -6.52 11.11
N THR A 930 6.20 -5.51 10.25
CA THR A 930 7.32 -4.57 10.42
C THR A 930 6.90 -3.14 10.04
N ALA A 931 7.39 -2.16 10.82
CA ALA A 931 7.41 -0.73 10.46
C ALA A 931 8.21 -0.50 9.15
N PRO A 932 8.18 0.68 8.51
CA PRO A 932 8.99 0.93 7.31
C PRO A 932 10.48 0.81 7.63
N VAL A 933 11.05 -0.35 7.31
CA VAL A 933 12.50 -0.48 7.10
C VAL A 933 12.78 0.23 5.80
N SER A 934 13.04 1.53 5.90
CA SER A 934 13.70 2.30 4.85
C SER A 934 14.87 1.48 4.35
N ILE A 935 14.95 1.27 3.03
CA ILE A 935 16.09 0.59 2.40
C ILE A 935 17.34 1.35 2.84
N ALA A 936 18.12 0.72 3.73
CA ALA A 936 19.30 1.35 4.29
C ALA A 936 20.24 1.69 3.14
N ALA A 937 20.50 2.99 2.95
CA ALA A 937 21.18 3.55 1.80
C ALA A 937 22.37 2.68 1.37
N GLY A 938 22.37 2.32 0.09
CA GLY A 938 23.06 1.15 -0.43
C GLY A 938 24.48 0.98 0.07
N LEU A 939 24.80 -0.26 0.48
CA LEU A 939 26.14 -0.82 0.66
C LEU A 939 27.26 0.23 0.71
N LEU A 940 27.54 0.69 1.93
CA LEU A 940 28.89 0.79 2.50
C LEU A 940 29.98 0.98 1.42
N LEU A 941 30.52 2.20 1.29
CA LEU A 941 31.61 2.65 0.40
C LEU A 941 32.93 1.84 0.49
N VAL A 942 32.86 0.53 0.24
CA VAL A 942 33.94 -0.46 0.29
C VAL A 942 34.52 -0.59 -1.11
N GLY A 943 35.24 0.46 -1.53
CA GLY A 943 35.96 0.44 -2.80
C GLY A 943 36.84 1.67 -3.05
N ALA A 944 36.29 2.87 -2.90
CA ALA A 944 36.92 4.09 -3.40
C ALA A 944 37.99 4.71 -2.48
N ALA A 945 37.78 4.74 -1.16
CA ALA A 945 38.64 5.48 -0.22
C ALA A 945 39.91 4.71 0.22
N ALA A 946 39.88 3.38 0.28
CA ALA A 946 40.96 2.58 0.87
C ALA A 946 42.20 2.39 -0.04
N VAL A 947 42.08 2.58 -1.36
CA VAL A 947 43.16 2.28 -2.32
C VAL A 947 43.88 3.55 -2.84
N ALA A 948 43.22 4.72 -2.81
CA ALA A 948 43.81 5.97 -3.32
C ALA A 948 44.82 6.64 -2.35
N ILE A 949 44.56 6.63 -1.04
CA ILE A 949 45.38 7.35 -0.05
C ILE A 949 46.53 6.51 0.52
N ALA A 950 46.54 5.20 0.29
CA ALA A 950 47.72 4.34 0.50
C ALA A 950 48.89 4.67 -0.47
N ARG A 951 48.67 5.44 -1.54
CA ARG A 951 49.67 5.75 -2.59
C ARG A 951 50.31 7.14 -2.54
N ARG A 952 49.98 8.01 -1.57
CA ARG A 952 50.61 9.37 -1.47
C ARG A 952 51.37 9.72 -0.18
N ARG A 953 51.48 8.81 0.81
CA ARG A 953 52.30 9.02 2.03
C ARG A 953 53.55 8.13 2.15
N LYS A 954 54.12 7.65 1.04
CA LYS A 954 55.41 6.91 1.02
C LYS A 954 56.49 7.51 0.12
N ALA A 955 56.35 8.79 -0.23
CA ALA A 955 57.32 9.53 -1.05
C ALA A 955 57.37 11.03 -0.68
N SER A 956 57.67 11.34 0.58
CA SER A 956 58.16 12.65 1.06
C SER A 956 58.92 12.48 2.38
N ALA A 957 60.03 11.75 2.33
CA ALA A 957 61.21 12.07 3.12
C ALA A 957 62.27 12.50 2.09
N GLU A 958 63.01 13.58 2.37
CA GLU A 958 63.99 14.20 1.46
C GLU A 958 63.33 14.75 0.17
N HIS A 959 63.02 16.06 0.06
CA HIS A 959 64.01 17.14 0.15
C HIS A 959 63.40 18.54 0.35
#